data_AF-A0A3G8Y9W5-F1
#
_entry.id   AF-A0A3G8Y9W5-F1
#
_cell.length_a   1.000
_cell.length_b   1.000
_cell.length_c   1.000
_cell.angle_alpha   90.00
_cell.angle_beta   90.00
_cell.angle_gamma   90.00
#
_symmetry.space_group_name_H-M   'P 1'
#
loop_
_entity.id
_entity.type
_entity.pdbx_description
1 polymer ?
#
loop_
_entity_poly.entity_id
_entity_poly.type
_entity_poly.pdbx_seq_one_letter_code
_entity_poly.pdbx_strand_id
1 'polypeptide(L)'
;MKKIAIVIFLLIFKLFFTQNREANDCINYIQICGNQTITLNPTGYGVQELDSTKVCHSIEHNSLWLKFTVKTSGTLGFDLIPTSSAIDVDYDFWIFGPKASCSALGSSIRCSTTNPEAAFLADNHTGMRDSEPAGDFYEGPGELGDGYIKSLDVLAGESYFLVIDRPIGNGSFTLNWTGTAMLEDPFSSAPNPFGAVPDIALCNTSTVYDFSSYTSNILNGNPDFEVTYYDTYEDATYDENRITRPLTLNNQNYFYRIQSKVTECFRVETIKVEWKPLTLLNSDLKVCKNNLDQGVFNLKSAVLTSEPTSSIKYYLTLQEAQDHIPGTEILNPSAYTSAGGSVFAWVITTSGCENSAEIFLNFYPVPKVNTALYNSNLCDNDLDNSISLKFSDITPIIVSNSNDFEVYYYLASSPTVPLPDNYTFTVNTNILVEVKSKNGCPSVFDTINFKIAPQITLSTVSPIEICDSDRSGNEPINLNDYINQFTTLADTTVFYETLNDAKKQLNSISASQDLKTSRSYFYRFENGINCPAVGELKLIFKNPKISDSLQDVIICKENQIVLDAGPGFDAYLWDSGSTNSDSGALSIGIHWVDLTFDGCTTRQDVKVIAEEEVFIKILEIENDKLTITATGGTSPYEYSLDGTNWQSSNIFNNLPKGIQKVYVRSAKKCIPTVREFSNINLVNVITPNGDGKNDVLDFSSLRLKNNVTFKIFDRYGRFVFIGKDGNYIWDGKDGKKLLSTGTFWYTLEWTEPDTEVIHRYNSWILLKNR
;
A
#
# COMPACT_ATOMS: atom_id res chain seq x y z
N MET A 1 20.76 -56.92 -63.91
CA MET A 1 19.78 -56.51 -64.95
C MET A 1 18.57 -57.46 -65.06
N LYS A 2 18.06 -58.05 -63.97
CA LYS A 2 16.82 -58.86 -63.94
C LYS A 2 15.74 -58.34 -62.97
N LYS A 3 16.02 -57.25 -62.24
CA LYS A 3 15.07 -56.64 -61.28
C LYS A 3 14.32 -55.40 -61.82
N ILE A 4 14.73 -54.85 -62.95
CA ILE A 4 14.05 -53.69 -63.59
C ILE A 4 12.91 -54.16 -64.52
N ALA A 5 12.98 -55.37 -65.07
CA ALA A 5 11.94 -55.93 -65.94
C ALA A 5 10.65 -56.34 -65.19
N ILE A 6 10.75 -56.71 -63.91
CA ILE A 6 9.58 -57.14 -63.11
C ILE A 6 8.76 -55.92 -62.62
N VAL A 7 9.42 -54.78 -62.39
CA VAL A 7 8.76 -53.54 -61.97
C VAL A 7 7.97 -52.91 -63.14
N ILE A 8 8.48 -53.01 -64.38
CA ILE A 8 7.76 -52.50 -65.57
C ILE A 8 6.60 -53.42 -65.98
N PHE A 9 6.70 -54.74 -65.76
CA PHE A 9 5.60 -55.68 -66.05
C PHE A 9 4.43 -55.56 -65.04
N LEU A 10 4.69 -55.17 -63.78
CA LEU A 10 3.66 -54.88 -62.78
C LEU A 10 3.06 -53.47 -62.91
N LEU A 11 3.79 -52.50 -63.47
CA LEU A 11 3.28 -51.15 -63.74
C LEU A 11 2.39 -51.05 -64.99
N ILE A 12 2.54 -51.96 -65.95
CA ILE A 12 1.71 -52.00 -67.16
C ILE A 12 0.42 -52.83 -66.97
N PHE A 13 0.39 -53.75 -65.98
CA PHE A 13 -0.81 -54.56 -65.68
C PHE A 13 -1.84 -53.86 -64.78
N LYS A 14 -1.54 -52.65 -64.26
CA LYS A 14 -2.48 -51.84 -63.45
C LYS A 14 -3.22 -50.76 -64.25
N LEU A 15 -3.04 -50.67 -65.56
CA LEU A 15 -3.62 -49.59 -66.38
C LEU A 15 -4.83 -49.97 -67.26
N PHE A 16 -5.38 -51.18 -67.14
CA PHE A 16 -6.62 -51.54 -67.84
C PHE A 16 -7.49 -52.48 -67.01
N PHE A 17 -8.04 -51.96 -65.92
CA PHE A 17 -9.33 -52.40 -65.36
C PHE A 17 -9.95 -51.19 -64.66
N THR A 18 -10.33 -50.17 -65.43
CA THR A 18 -11.59 -49.54 -65.10
C THR A 18 -12.63 -50.61 -65.38
N GLN A 19 -13.26 -51.18 -64.35
CA GLN A 19 -14.53 -51.87 -64.57
C GLN A 19 -15.41 -50.82 -65.23
N ASN A 20 -15.61 -50.91 -66.55
CA ASN A 20 -16.69 -50.21 -67.20
C ASN A 20 -17.94 -50.85 -66.60
N ARG A 21 -18.48 -50.16 -65.60
CA ARG A 21 -19.68 -50.56 -64.89
C ARG A 21 -20.80 -50.60 -65.91
N GLU A 22 -21.52 -51.71 -65.97
CA GLU A 22 -22.67 -51.80 -66.86
C GLU A 22 -23.70 -50.79 -66.35
N ALA A 23 -24.19 -49.93 -67.25
CA ALA A 23 -25.28 -49.01 -66.93
C ALA A 23 -26.49 -49.84 -66.48
N ASN A 24 -27.22 -49.37 -65.47
CA ASN A 24 -28.44 -50.06 -65.08
C ASN A 24 -29.54 -49.75 -66.09
N ASP A 25 -30.28 -50.77 -66.42
CA ASP A 25 -31.20 -50.84 -67.54
C ASP A 25 -32.56 -51.36 -67.03
N CYS A 26 -33.54 -51.49 -67.91
CA CYS A 26 -34.85 -51.98 -67.54
C CYS A 26 -34.78 -53.34 -66.84
N ILE A 27 -33.92 -54.25 -67.27
CA ILE A 27 -33.84 -55.61 -66.70
C ILE A 27 -33.18 -55.68 -65.31
N ASN A 28 -32.33 -54.71 -64.98
CA ASN A 28 -31.59 -54.58 -63.73
C ASN A 28 -31.85 -53.21 -63.08
N TYR A 29 -33.12 -52.79 -63.12
CA TYR A 29 -33.61 -51.56 -62.53
C TYR A 29 -33.24 -51.44 -61.05
N ILE A 30 -33.16 -50.21 -60.56
CA ILE A 30 -33.05 -49.93 -59.12
C ILE A 30 -34.45 -49.86 -58.53
N GLN A 31 -34.75 -50.76 -57.59
CA GLN A 31 -36.03 -50.75 -56.87
C GLN A 31 -36.05 -49.62 -55.84
N ILE A 32 -36.93 -48.64 -56.03
CA ILE A 32 -37.16 -47.53 -55.12
C ILE A 32 -38.27 -47.87 -54.13
N CYS A 33 -38.03 -47.55 -52.86
CA CYS A 33 -38.94 -47.87 -51.77
C CYS A 33 -39.07 -46.72 -50.76
N GLY A 34 -40.32 -46.45 -50.39
CA GLY A 34 -40.70 -45.28 -49.61
C GLY A 34 -40.41 -43.96 -50.34
N ASN A 35 -40.87 -42.86 -49.76
CA ASN A 35 -40.72 -41.53 -50.32
C ASN A 35 -39.39 -40.88 -49.89
N GLN A 36 -38.32 -41.67 -49.78
CA GLN A 36 -37.03 -41.15 -49.37
C GLN A 36 -36.35 -40.40 -50.51
N THR A 37 -35.63 -39.34 -50.15
CA THR A 37 -34.75 -38.64 -51.07
C THR A 37 -33.61 -39.58 -51.50
N ILE A 38 -33.38 -39.67 -52.80
CA ILE A 38 -32.35 -40.53 -53.37
C ILE A 38 -31.37 -39.69 -54.16
N THR A 39 -30.07 -39.95 -53.98
CA THR A 39 -29.00 -39.32 -54.75
C THR A 39 -28.30 -40.38 -55.61
N LEU A 40 -28.35 -40.22 -56.92
CA LEU A 40 -27.78 -41.17 -57.89
C LEU A 40 -27.05 -40.41 -59.01
N ASN A 41 -26.20 -41.13 -59.74
CA ASN A 41 -25.48 -40.59 -60.89
C ASN A 41 -25.57 -41.60 -62.05
N PRO A 42 -26.20 -41.24 -63.18
CA PRO A 42 -26.28 -42.15 -64.31
C PRO A 42 -24.92 -42.23 -65.03
N THR A 43 -24.57 -43.42 -65.48
CA THR A 43 -23.30 -43.70 -66.18
C THR A 43 -23.53 -44.65 -67.34
N GLY A 44 -23.59 -44.12 -68.56
CA GLY A 44 -23.93 -44.89 -69.77
C GLY A 44 -25.41 -45.26 -69.86
N TYR A 45 -25.82 -45.87 -70.97
CA TYR A 45 -27.22 -46.19 -71.26
C TYR A 45 -27.55 -47.68 -71.31
N GLY A 46 -26.56 -48.57 -71.40
CA GLY A 46 -26.82 -50.01 -71.47
C GLY A 46 -27.37 -50.42 -72.84
N VAL A 47 -28.49 -51.14 -72.85
CA VAL A 47 -29.32 -51.37 -74.03
C VAL A 47 -30.12 -50.09 -74.32
N GLN A 48 -30.55 -49.89 -75.56
CA GLN A 48 -31.31 -48.69 -75.95
C GLN A 48 -32.79 -49.04 -76.03
N GLU A 49 -33.53 -48.67 -74.99
CA GLU A 49 -34.95 -48.99 -74.78
C GLU A 49 -35.84 -47.79 -75.17
N LEU A 50 -35.29 -46.58 -75.11
CA LEU A 50 -35.90 -45.37 -75.66
C LEU A 50 -35.52 -45.20 -77.13
N ASP A 51 -36.52 -44.93 -77.96
CA ASP A 51 -36.31 -44.65 -79.37
C ASP A 51 -37.26 -43.56 -79.86
N SER A 52 -37.09 -43.15 -81.11
CA SER A 52 -37.93 -42.11 -81.75
C SER A 52 -39.43 -42.45 -81.81
N THR A 53 -39.83 -43.70 -81.49
CA THR A 53 -41.24 -44.12 -81.46
C THR A 53 -41.92 -43.84 -80.12
N LYS A 54 -41.15 -43.51 -79.07
CA LYS A 54 -41.67 -43.13 -77.75
C LYS A 54 -42.08 -41.64 -77.73
N VAL A 55 -43.03 -41.31 -76.85
CA VAL A 55 -43.43 -39.91 -76.61
C VAL A 55 -42.22 -39.17 -76.02
N CYS A 56 -42.05 -37.89 -76.41
CA CYS A 56 -40.86 -37.06 -76.18
C CYS A 56 -39.61 -37.41 -77.03
N HIS A 57 -39.71 -38.34 -78.00
CA HIS A 57 -38.80 -38.51 -79.15
C HIS A 57 -37.28 -38.41 -78.89
N SER A 58 -36.78 -38.95 -77.77
CA SER A 58 -35.34 -38.97 -77.42
C SER A 58 -34.78 -40.40 -77.41
N ILE A 59 -33.50 -40.53 -77.05
CA ILE A 59 -32.76 -41.77 -76.83
C ILE A 59 -31.98 -41.67 -75.52
N GLU A 60 -31.61 -42.80 -74.93
CA GLU A 60 -30.77 -42.83 -73.71
C GLU A 60 -29.30 -42.51 -74.00
N HIS A 61 -28.68 -41.74 -73.12
CA HIS A 61 -27.27 -41.33 -73.17
C HIS A 61 -26.51 -41.77 -71.90
N ASN A 62 -27.04 -41.37 -70.76
CA ASN A 62 -26.61 -41.76 -69.43
C ASN A 62 -27.89 -41.98 -68.63
N SER A 63 -28.42 -43.20 -68.65
CA SER A 63 -29.73 -43.50 -68.08
C SER A 63 -29.63 -44.25 -66.76
N LEU A 64 -30.69 -44.09 -65.96
CA LEU A 64 -30.98 -44.86 -64.77
C LEU A 64 -32.43 -45.32 -64.86
N TRP A 65 -32.62 -46.63 -64.83
CA TRP A 65 -33.92 -47.25 -64.69
C TRP A 65 -34.28 -47.45 -63.23
N LEU A 66 -35.34 -46.78 -62.79
CA LEU A 66 -35.91 -46.91 -61.47
C LEU A 66 -37.27 -47.62 -61.57
N LYS A 67 -37.61 -48.44 -60.58
CA LYS A 67 -38.94 -49.04 -60.46
C LYS A 67 -39.50 -48.79 -59.07
N PHE A 68 -40.77 -48.42 -58.99
CA PHE A 68 -41.46 -48.25 -57.71
C PHE A 68 -42.87 -48.82 -57.76
N THR A 69 -43.39 -49.15 -56.59
CA THR A 69 -44.77 -49.63 -56.38
C THR A 69 -45.52 -48.67 -55.48
N VAL A 70 -46.73 -48.30 -55.89
CA VAL A 70 -47.59 -47.37 -55.16
C VAL A 70 -48.30 -48.11 -54.02
N LYS A 71 -48.17 -47.60 -52.79
CA LYS A 71 -48.81 -48.13 -51.58
C LYS A 71 -50.17 -47.50 -51.31
N THR A 72 -50.32 -46.19 -51.50
CA THR A 72 -51.58 -45.46 -51.30
C THR A 72 -51.95 -44.69 -52.56
N SER A 73 -53.21 -44.81 -52.99
CA SER A 73 -53.72 -44.05 -54.14
C SER A 73 -53.66 -42.54 -53.90
N GLY A 74 -53.43 -41.75 -54.95
CA GLY A 74 -53.29 -40.30 -54.88
C GLY A 74 -52.59 -39.73 -56.11
N THR A 75 -52.00 -38.55 -55.96
CA THR A 75 -51.13 -37.90 -56.96
C THR A 75 -49.67 -38.29 -56.72
N LEU A 76 -48.97 -38.71 -57.77
CA LEU A 76 -47.54 -38.97 -57.77
C LEU A 76 -46.82 -37.82 -58.48
N GLY A 77 -45.91 -37.16 -57.76
CA GLY A 77 -44.98 -36.19 -58.32
C GLY A 77 -43.56 -36.43 -57.81
N PHE A 78 -42.61 -35.71 -58.38
CA PHE A 78 -41.25 -35.63 -57.86
C PHE A 78 -40.54 -34.39 -58.41
N ASP A 79 -39.53 -33.92 -57.69
CA ASP A 79 -38.55 -32.97 -58.17
C ASP A 79 -37.23 -33.71 -58.42
N LEU A 80 -36.72 -33.60 -59.64
CA LEU A 80 -35.40 -34.06 -60.04
C LEU A 80 -34.48 -32.85 -60.07
N ILE A 81 -33.55 -32.83 -59.12
CA ILE A 81 -32.67 -31.68 -58.87
C ILE A 81 -31.23 -32.12 -59.14
N PRO A 82 -30.60 -31.68 -60.23
CA PRO A 82 -29.18 -31.92 -60.44
C PRO A 82 -28.35 -31.34 -59.29
N THR A 83 -27.32 -32.07 -58.88
CA THR A 83 -26.40 -31.59 -57.82
C THR A 83 -25.51 -30.44 -58.29
N SER A 84 -25.31 -30.33 -59.60
CA SER A 84 -24.71 -29.16 -60.25
C SER A 84 -25.80 -28.16 -60.61
N SER A 85 -25.64 -26.90 -60.24
CA SER A 85 -26.57 -25.81 -60.63
C SER A 85 -26.25 -25.21 -62.01
N ALA A 86 -25.40 -25.86 -62.80
CA ALA A 86 -25.03 -25.36 -64.13
C ALA A 86 -26.20 -25.63 -65.11
N ILE A 87 -26.65 -24.58 -65.80
CA ILE A 87 -27.87 -24.62 -66.62
C ILE A 87 -27.76 -25.54 -67.84
N ASP A 88 -26.53 -25.91 -68.23
CA ASP A 88 -26.25 -26.84 -69.31
C ASP A 88 -26.39 -28.32 -68.88
N VAL A 89 -26.50 -28.60 -67.57
CA VAL A 89 -26.76 -29.96 -67.08
C VAL A 89 -28.23 -30.27 -67.28
N ASP A 90 -28.49 -31.16 -68.23
CA ASP A 90 -29.83 -31.48 -68.73
C ASP A 90 -30.22 -32.88 -68.28
N TYR A 91 -31.39 -33.02 -67.68
CA TYR A 91 -31.94 -34.28 -67.25
C TYR A 91 -33.33 -34.46 -67.85
N ASP A 92 -33.50 -35.57 -68.54
CA ASP A 92 -34.76 -36.00 -69.11
C ASP A 92 -35.37 -37.12 -68.26
N PHE A 93 -36.69 -37.29 -68.31
CA PHE A 93 -37.31 -38.46 -67.71
C PHE A 93 -38.53 -38.99 -68.45
N TRP A 94 -38.82 -40.27 -68.23
CA TRP A 94 -40.00 -40.98 -68.72
C TRP A 94 -40.64 -41.82 -67.63
N ILE A 95 -41.97 -41.90 -67.65
CA ILE A 95 -42.72 -42.87 -66.86
C ILE A 95 -43.42 -43.88 -67.76
N PHE A 96 -43.26 -45.16 -67.46
CA PHE A 96 -43.98 -46.27 -68.09
C PHE A 96 -44.84 -47.02 -67.07
N GLY A 97 -46.10 -47.31 -67.43
CA GLY A 97 -47.03 -48.08 -66.60
C GLY A 97 -48.50 -47.69 -66.79
N PRO A 98 -49.40 -48.12 -65.89
CA PRO A 98 -49.12 -49.01 -64.76
C PRO A 98 -48.78 -50.44 -65.20
N LYS A 99 -47.97 -51.16 -64.40
CA LYS A 99 -47.59 -52.59 -64.56
C LYS A 99 -46.85 -52.92 -65.85
N ALA A 100 -46.05 -51.98 -66.35
CA ALA A 100 -45.14 -52.22 -67.47
C ALA A 100 -44.09 -53.30 -67.10
N SER A 101 -43.60 -54.00 -68.11
CA SER A 101 -42.47 -54.93 -68.01
C SER A 101 -41.49 -54.63 -69.13
N CYS A 102 -40.20 -55.00 -68.99
CA CYS A 102 -39.21 -54.69 -70.02
C CYS A 102 -39.53 -55.30 -71.39
N SER A 103 -40.15 -56.47 -71.41
CA SER A 103 -40.64 -57.10 -72.65
C SER A 103 -41.88 -56.44 -73.26
N ALA A 104 -42.55 -55.53 -72.53
CA ALA A 104 -43.79 -54.88 -72.94
C ALA A 104 -43.96 -53.50 -72.26
N LEU A 105 -43.03 -52.58 -72.51
CA LEU A 105 -43.01 -51.25 -71.89
C LEU A 105 -44.18 -50.34 -72.30
N GLY A 106 -44.70 -50.52 -73.53
CA GLY A 106 -45.71 -49.63 -74.10
C GLY A 106 -45.17 -48.25 -74.46
N SER A 107 -46.05 -47.25 -74.50
CA SER A 107 -45.70 -45.83 -74.62
C SER A 107 -45.53 -45.20 -73.24
N SER A 108 -44.66 -44.20 -73.12
CA SER A 108 -44.56 -43.40 -71.90
C SER A 108 -45.88 -42.66 -71.64
N ILE A 109 -46.28 -42.63 -70.37
CA ILE A 109 -47.51 -41.95 -69.92
C ILE A 109 -47.24 -40.53 -69.39
N ARG A 110 -45.96 -40.24 -69.12
CA ARG A 110 -45.40 -38.93 -68.77
C ARG A 110 -43.97 -38.88 -69.29
N CYS A 111 -43.54 -37.73 -69.79
CA CYS A 111 -42.12 -37.48 -70.03
C CYS A 111 -41.82 -35.99 -70.12
N SER A 112 -40.64 -35.60 -69.68
CA SER A 112 -40.06 -34.28 -69.94
C SER A 112 -38.68 -34.48 -70.55
N THR A 113 -38.46 -33.82 -71.67
CA THR A 113 -37.16 -33.77 -72.38
C THR A 113 -36.75 -32.32 -72.65
N THR A 114 -37.17 -31.43 -71.76
CA THR A 114 -36.96 -29.99 -71.90
C THR A 114 -35.52 -29.67 -71.58
N ASN A 115 -34.77 -29.20 -72.58
CA ASN A 115 -33.43 -28.71 -72.38
C ASN A 115 -33.47 -27.34 -71.66
N PRO A 116 -32.95 -27.23 -70.42
CA PRO A 116 -33.14 -26.03 -69.60
C PRO A 116 -32.42 -24.79 -70.16
N GLU A 117 -31.25 -24.96 -70.79
CA GLU A 117 -30.50 -23.86 -71.43
C GLU A 117 -31.25 -23.34 -72.66
N ALA A 118 -31.74 -24.24 -73.52
CA ALA A 118 -32.45 -23.88 -74.75
C ALA A 118 -33.84 -23.26 -74.48
N ALA A 119 -34.52 -23.71 -73.42
CA ALA A 119 -35.80 -23.15 -72.99
C ALA A 119 -35.68 -21.87 -72.15
N PHE A 120 -34.46 -21.37 -71.90
CA PHE A 120 -34.18 -20.19 -71.07
C PHE A 120 -34.75 -20.29 -69.64
N LEU A 121 -34.67 -21.49 -69.05
CA LEU A 121 -35.14 -21.71 -67.67
C LEU A 121 -34.21 -21.03 -66.65
N ALA A 122 -34.76 -20.75 -65.48
CA ALA A 122 -34.01 -20.12 -64.38
C ALA A 122 -33.11 -21.10 -63.62
N ASP A 123 -33.44 -22.40 -63.68
CA ASP A 123 -32.69 -23.50 -63.11
C ASP A 123 -32.79 -24.74 -64.02
N ASN A 124 -32.05 -25.79 -63.68
CA ASN A 124 -32.01 -27.04 -64.41
C ASN A 124 -32.83 -28.15 -63.73
N HIS A 125 -33.86 -27.78 -62.97
CA HIS A 125 -34.72 -28.76 -62.34
C HIS A 125 -35.78 -29.26 -63.31
N THR A 126 -36.12 -30.54 -63.21
CA THR A 126 -37.24 -31.13 -63.94
C THR A 126 -38.09 -31.97 -63.00
N GLY A 127 -39.32 -32.29 -63.39
CA GLY A 127 -40.10 -33.27 -62.65
C GLY A 127 -41.59 -33.22 -62.92
N MET A 128 -42.35 -33.58 -61.89
CA MET A 128 -43.81 -33.65 -61.96
C MET A 128 -44.44 -33.05 -60.72
N ARG A 129 -45.40 -32.14 -60.91
CA ARG A 129 -46.07 -31.47 -59.78
C ARG A 129 -47.55 -31.17 -60.04
N ASP A 130 -48.30 -31.00 -58.95
CA ASP A 130 -49.75 -30.76 -58.99
C ASP A 130 -50.12 -29.37 -59.52
N SER A 131 -49.19 -28.40 -59.51
CA SER A 131 -49.47 -27.03 -59.98
C SER A 131 -49.57 -26.90 -61.49
N GLU A 132 -49.09 -27.88 -62.26
CA GLU A 132 -49.12 -27.79 -63.72
C GLU A 132 -50.55 -27.85 -64.29
N PRO A 133 -50.80 -27.25 -65.48
CA PRO A 133 -52.10 -27.27 -66.12
C PRO A 133 -52.62 -28.70 -66.40
N ALA A 134 -53.94 -28.87 -66.35
CA ALA A 134 -54.54 -30.14 -66.77
C ALA A 134 -54.30 -30.36 -68.28
N GLY A 135 -53.76 -31.53 -68.63
CA GLY A 135 -53.42 -31.89 -70.01
C GLY A 135 -51.95 -31.70 -70.38
N ASP A 136 -51.16 -31.09 -69.50
CA ASP A 136 -49.71 -30.97 -69.67
C ASP A 136 -49.01 -32.26 -69.20
N PHE A 137 -48.86 -33.22 -70.12
CA PHE A 137 -48.39 -34.58 -69.79
C PHE A 137 -47.04 -34.91 -70.42
N TYR A 138 -46.58 -34.11 -71.38
CA TYR A 138 -45.37 -34.37 -72.16
C TYR A 138 -44.77 -33.06 -72.68
N GLU A 139 -43.46 -32.89 -72.56
CA GLU A 139 -42.73 -31.74 -73.09
C GLU A 139 -41.35 -32.12 -73.68
N GLY A 140 -40.85 -31.29 -74.61
CA GLY A 140 -39.60 -31.48 -75.35
C GLY A 140 -39.67 -32.45 -76.57
N PRO A 141 -38.53 -32.69 -77.27
CA PRO A 141 -37.22 -32.09 -77.05
C PRO A 141 -37.14 -30.72 -77.75
N GLY A 142 -36.89 -29.64 -77.01
CA GLY A 142 -36.77 -28.28 -77.57
C GLY A 142 -37.09 -27.13 -76.62
N GLU A 143 -37.10 -25.89 -77.15
CA GLU A 143 -37.24 -24.62 -76.39
C GLU A 143 -38.63 -24.38 -75.77
N LEU A 144 -39.60 -25.26 -76.01
CA LEU A 144 -41.01 -25.09 -75.63
C LEU A 144 -41.41 -26.05 -74.50
N GLY A 145 -40.83 -25.81 -73.33
CA GLY A 145 -41.15 -26.49 -72.07
C GLY A 145 -40.72 -25.66 -70.88
N ASP A 146 -41.18 -26.00 -69.68
CA ASP A 146 -40.80 -25.33 -68.43
C ASP A 146 -40.11 -26.26 -67.42
N GLY A 147 -39.88 -27.51 -67.83
CA GLY A 147 -39.18 -28.54 -67.06
C GLY A 147 -40.12 -29.34 -66.15
N TYR A 148 -41.38 -28.93 -65.96
CA TYR A 148 -42.32 -29.67 -65.13
C TYR A 148 -43.58 -30.03 -65.90
N ILE A 149 -44.05 -31.26 -65.70
CA ILE A 149 -45.34 -31.71 -66.24
C ILE A 149 -46.31 -32.05 -65.11
N LYS A 150 -47.58 -32.24 -65.47
CA LYS A 150 -48.62 -32.64 -64.52
C LYS A 150 -48.29 -33.97 -63.85
N SER A 151 -48.42 -33.98 -62.53
CA SER A 151 -48.43 -35.18 -61.69
C SER A 151 -49.33 -36.29 -62.23
N LEU A 152 -49.07 -37.52 -61.79
CA LEU A 152 -49.79 -38.70 -62.25
C LEU A 152 -50.75 -39.19 -61.16
N ASP A 153 -52.03 -39.32 -61.49
CA ASP A 153 -52.99 -40.02 -60.64
C ASP A 153 -52.68 -41.52 -60.65
N VAL A 154 -52.45 -42.09 -59.47
CA VAL A 154 -52.05 -43.49 -59.28
C VAL A 154 -52.93 -44.21 -58.27
N LEU A 155 -53.07 -45.51 -58.42
CA LEU A 155 -53.79 -46.41 -57.51
C LEU A 155 -52.83 -47.31 -56.73
N ALA A 156 -53.22 -47.64 -55.49
CA ALA A 156 -52.51 -48.61 -54.68
C ALA A 156 -52.33 -49.96 -55.40
N GLY A 157 -51.10 -50.48 -55.40
CA GLY A 157 -50.70 -51.72 -56.06
C GLY A 157 -50.27 -51.55 -57.53
N GLU A 158 -50.29 -50.33 -58.08
CA GLU A 158 -49.72 -50.05 -59.39
C GLU A 158 -48.20 -49.89 -59.28
N SER A 159 -47.48 -50.37 -60.31
CA SER A 159 -46.03 -50.24 -60.41
C SER A 159 -45.64 -49.51 -61.69
N TYR A 160 -44.57 -48.72 -61.62
CA TYR A 160 -44.11 -47.91 -62.73
C TYR A 160 -42.60 -47.99 -62.87
N PHE A 161 -42.12 -47.81 -64.09
CA PHE A 161 -40.73 -47.49 -64.35
C PHE A 161 -40.59 -45.97 -64.48
N LEU A 162 -39.60 -45.40 -63.81
CA LEU A 162 -39.10 -44.05 -64.01
C LEU A 162 -37.71 -44.18 -64.63
N VAL A 163 -37.59 -43.75 -65.87
CA VAL A 163 -36.30 -43.69 -66.57
C VAL A 163 -35.82 -42.25 -66.47
N ILE A 164 -34.61 -42.05 -65.99
CA ILE A 164 -33.96 -40.75 -65.91
C ILE A 164 -32.75 -40.80 -66.82
N ASP A 165 -32.66 -39.91 -67.80
CA ASP A 165 -31.52 -39.80 -68.71
C ASP A 165 -30.80 -38.47 -68.52
N ARG A 166 -29.47 -38.47 -68.68
CA ARG A 166 -28.67 -37.25 -68.72
C ARG A 166 -28.01 -37.10 -70.10
N PRO A 167 -28.66 -36.42 -71.06
CA PRO A 167 -28.11 -36.17 -72.38
C PRO A 167 -26.94 -35.17 -72.37
N ILE A 168 -26.97 -34.14 -71.52
CA ILE A 168 -25.96 -33.06 -71.47
C ILE A 168 -25.47 -32.85 -70.04
N GLY A 169 -24.17 -32.57 -69.90
CA GLY A 169 -23.53 -32.30 -68.63
C GLY A 169 -23.07 -33.55 -67.87
N ASN A 170 -22.65 -33.35 -66.62
CA ASN A 170 -22.18 -34.42 -65.74
C ASN A 170 -22.50 -34.09 -64.27
N GLY A 171 -22.61 -35.12 -63.44
CA GLY A 171 -22.86 -35.01 -62.00
C GLY A 171 -24.15 -35.71 -61.58
N SER A 172 -24.26 -36.04 -60.30
CA SER A 172 -25.43 -36.69 -59.70
C SER A 172 -26.68 -35.81 -59.70
N PHE A 173 -27.84 -36.40 -59.42
CA PHE A 173 -29.08 -35.69 -59.09
C PHE A 173 -29.65 -36.18 -57.76
N THR A 174 -30.57 -35.40 -57.22
CA THR A 174 -31.42 -35.74 -56.09
C THR A 174 -32.85 -35.88 -56.57
N LEU A 175 -33.51 -36.99 -56.24
CA LEU A 175 -34.93 -37.24 -56.52
C LEU A 175 -35.73 -37.08 -55.23
N ASN A 176 -36.62 -36.10 -55.21
CA ASN A 176 -37.49 -35.81 -54.09
C ASN A 176 -38.95 -36.11 -54.46
N TRP A 177 -39.56 -37.09 -53.83
CA TRP A 177 -40.96 -37.44 -54.10
C TRP A 177 -41.92 -36.37 -53.59
N THR A 178 -42.90 -35.99 -54.42
CA THR A 178 -43.97 -35.04 -54.12
C THR A 178 -45.35 -35.66 -54.39
N GLY A 179 -46.43 -34.91 -54.15
CA GLY A 179 -47.80 -35.40 -54.27
C GLY A 179 -48.32 -36.11 -53.01
N THR A 180 -49.44 -36.81 -53.16
CA THR A 180 -50.18 -37.45 -52.05
C THR A 180 -50.06 -38.97 -52.01
N ALA A 181 -49.55 -39.60 -53.07
CA ALA A 181 -49.29 -41.03 -53.11
C ALA A 181 -48.03 -41.40 -52.30
N MET A 182 -48.09 -42.51 -51.56
CA MET A 182 -46.94 -43.09 -50.87
C MET A 182 -46.44 -44.31 -51.62
N LEU A 183 -45.13 -44.53 -51.63
CA LEU A 183 -44.49 -45.71 -52.19
C LEU A 183 -44.41 -46.85 -51.18
N GLU A 184 -44.29 -48.08 -51.67
CA GLU A 184 -44.09 -49.27 -50.84
C GLU A 184 -42.76 -49.17 -50.07
N ASP A 185 -42.81 -49.37 -48.76
CA ASP A 185 -41.66 -49.32 -47.85
C ASP A 185 -41.75 -50.50 -46.88
N PRO A 186 -41.09 -51.64 -47.17
CA PRO A 186 -41.17 -52.81 -46.32
C PRO A 186 -40.46 -52.64 -44.98
N PHE A 187 -39.53 -51.68 -44.88
CA PHE A 187 -38.74 -51.43 -43.68
C PHE A 187 -39.57 -50.81 -42.56
N SER A 188 -40.53 -49.92 -42.88
CA SER A 188 -41.46 -49.38 -41.88
C SER A 188 -42.49 -50.40 -41.40
N SER A 189 -42.72 -51.47 -42.17
CA SER A 189 -43.60 -52.60 -41.79
C SER A 189 -42.84 -53.82 -41.25
N ALA A 190 -41.52 -53.74 -41.07
CA ALA A 190 -40.73 -54.86 -40.56
C ALA A 190 -41.17 -55.23 -39.14
N PRO A 191 -41.30 -56.54 -38.80
CA PRO A 191 -41.72 -56.98 -37.46
C PRO A 191 -40.84 -56.48 -36.31
N ASN A 192 -39.54 -56.32 -36.55
CA ASN A 192 -38.56 -55.85 -35.57
C ASN A 192 -37.76 -54.66 -36.11
N PRO A 193 -37.33 -53.71 -35.27
CA PRO A 193 -36.43 -52.64 -35.69
C PRO A 193 -35.06 -53.21 -36.10
N PHE A 194 -34.46 -52.68 -37.15
CA PHE A 194 -33.11 -53.08 -37.58
C PHE A 194 -32.05 -52.58 -36.59
N GLY A 195 -31.04 -53.42 -36.33
CA GLY A 195 -29.91 -53.08 -35.46
C GLY A 195 -28.87 -52.19 -36.15
N ALA A 196 -28.19 -51.37 -35.36
CA ALA A 196 -27.06 -50.56 -35.83
C ALA A 196 -25.72 -51.29 -35.61
N VAL A 197 -24.74 -50.99 -36.48
CA VAL A 197 -23.35 -51.41 -36.30
C VAL A 197 -22.61 -50.32 -35.53
N PRO A 198 -21.89 -50.63 -34.43
CA PRO A 198 -21.09 -49.64 -33.73
C PRO A 198 -19.88 -49.22 -34.56
N ASP A 199 -19.42 -47.98 -34.35
CA ASP A 199 -18.19 -47.47 -34.96
C ASP A 199 -16.99 -48.34 -34.56
N ILE A 200 -16.12 -48.62 -35.52
CA ILE A 200 -14.94 -49.46 -35.34
C ILE A 200 -13.72 -48.58 -35.08
N ALA A 201 -13.13 -48.67 -33.89
CA ALA A 201 -11.88 -47.97 -33.56
C ALA A 201 -10.66 -48.85 -33.88
N LEU A 202 -9.78 -48.36 -34.75
CA LEU A 202 -8.50 -48.99 -35.10
C LEU A 202 -7.35 -48.29 -34.39
N CYS A 203 -6.45 -49.06 -33.77
CA CYS A 203 -5.20 -48.56 -33.21
C CYS A 203 -3.96 -49.30 -33.74
N ASN A 204 -4.17 -50.36 -34.54
CA ASN A 204 -3.12 -51.11 -35.22
C ASN A 204 -3.59 -51.52 -36.63
N THR A 205 -2.64 -51.78 -37.52
CA THR A 205 -2.90 -52.10 -38.94
C THR A 205 -3.06 -53.60 -39.20
N SER A 206 -3.17 -54.42 -38.14
CA SER A 206 -3.13 -55.89 -38.22
C SER A 206 -4.45 -56.56 -37.83
N THR A 207 -5.45 -55.80 -37.37
CA THR A 207 -6.72 -56.37 -36.90
C THR A 207 -7.57 -56.82 -38.10
N VAL A 208 -7.97 -58.09 -38.08
CA VAL A 208 -8.86 -58.69 -39.09
C VAL A 208 -10.30 -58.61 -38.59
N TYR A 209 -11.20 -58.07 -39.39
CA TYR A 209 -12.62 -57.94 -39.08
C TYR A 209 -13.46 -58.87 -39.95
N ASP A 210 -14.46 -59.50 -39.33
CA ASP A 210 -15.48 -60.30 -40.01
C ASP A 210 -16.84 -59.59 -39.91
N PHE A 211 -17.22 -58.88 -40.96
CA PHE A 211 -18.49 -58.14 -41.00
C PHE A 211 -19.71 -59.06 -40.90
N SER A 212 -19.60 -60.34 -41.27
CA SER A 212 -20.72 -61.28 -41.17
C SER A 212 -21.20 -61.48 -39.73
N SER A 213 -20.35 -61.18 -38.75
CA SER A 213 -20.70 -61.20 -37.32
C SER A 213 -21.79 -60.18 -36.94
N TYR A 214 -21.96 -59.10 -37.72
CA TYR A 214 -22.99 -58.10 -37.46
C TYR A 214 -24.37 -58.50 -38.01
N THR A 215 -24.44 -59.47 -38.91
CA THR A 215 -25.65 -59.78 -39.69
C THR A 215 -26.85 -60.12 -38.81
N SER A 216 -26.66 -60.93 -37.76
CA SER A 216 -27.75 -61.30 -36.86
C SER A 216 -28.30 -60.11 -36.07
N ASN A 217 -27.42 -59.17 -35.68
CA ASN A 217 -27.81 -57.96 -34.95
C ASN A 217 -28.55 -57.00 -35.88
N ILE A 218 -28.01 -56.75 -37.08
CA ILE A 218 -28.63 -55.85 -38.06
C ILE A 218 -30.03 -56.32 -38.43
N LEU A 219 -30.18 -57.62 -38.75
CA LEU A 219 -31.49 -58.19 -39.11
C LEU A 219 -32.48 -58.22 -37.94
N ASN A 220 -32.00 -58.32 -36.69
CA ASN A 220 -32.82 -58.41 -35.49
C ASN A 220 -34.03 -59.36 -35.63
N GLY A 221 -33.80 -60.53 -36.25
CA GLY A 221 -34.83 -61.55 -36.45
C GLY A 221 -35.88 -61.27 -37.53
N ASN A 222 -35.70 -60.26 -38.39
CA ASN A 222 -36.57 -60.04 -39.56
C ASN A 222 -36.28 -61.08 -40.67
N PRO A 223 -37.19 -62.05 -40.96
CA PRO A 223 -36.89 -63.19 -41.82
C PRO A 223 -36.87 -62.86 -43.32
N ASP A 224 -37.66 -61.85 -43.71
CA ASP A 224 -37.86 -61.44 -45.11
C ASP A 224 -36.77 -60.49 -45.61
N PHE A 225 -35.70 -60.29 -44.83
CA PHE A 225 -34.59 -59.42 -45.18
C PHE A 225 -33.26 -60.19 -45.22
N GLU A 226 -32.29 -59.65 -45.96
CA GLU A 226 -30.90 -60.07 -45.96
C GLU A 226 -29.95 -58.87 -45.82
N VAL A 227 -28.72 -59.13 -45.39
CA VAL A 227 -27.67 -58.12 -45.23
C VAL A 227 -26.41 -58.55 -45.96
N THR A 228 -25.84 -57.62 -46.71
CA THR A 228 -24.58 -57.76 -47.45
C THR A 228 -23.68 -56.56 -47.16
N TYR A 229 -22.35 -56.70 -47.35
CA TYR A 229 -21.34 -55.71 -46.95
C TYR A 229 -20.45 -55.33 -48.12
N TYR A 230 -19.94 -54.09 -48.15
CA TYR A 230 -19.23 -53.50 -49.29
C TYR A 230 -18.16 -52.49 -48.85
N ASP A 231 -17.17 -52.28 -49.72
CA ASP A 231 -16.11 -51.29 -49.52
C ASP A 231 -16.57 -49.86 -49.88
N THR A 232 -17.51 -49.72 -50.82
CA THR A 232 -17.99 -48.42 -51.31
C THR A 232 -19.51 -48.32 -51.23
N TYR A 233 -20.02 -47.08 -51.18
CA TYR A 233 -21.47 -46.82 -51.18
C TYR A 233 -22.10 -47.24 -52.52
N GLU A 234 -21.36 -47.04 -53.61
CA GLU A 234 -21.74 -47.42 -54.96
C GLU A 234 -21.87 -48.94 -55.09
N ASP A 235 -20.89 -49.73 -54.63
CA ASP A 235 -20.99 -51.20 -54.65
C ASP A 235 -22.22 -51.68 -53.86
N ALA A 236 -22.52 -51.06 -52.71
CA ALA A 236 -23.76 -51.33 -51.95
C ALA A 236 -25.04 -50.88 -52.68
N THR A 237 -24.92 -49.79 -53.43
CA THR A 237 -25.81 -49.23 -54.47
C THR A 237 -26.43 -50.29 -55.36
N TYR A 238 -25.51 -50.92 -56.08
CA TYR A 238 -25.79 -51.76 -57.24
C TYR A 238 -25.61 -53.24 -56.93
N ASP A 239 -25.28 -53.56 -55.67
CA ASP A 239 -25.07 -54.92 -55.18
C ASP A 239 -23.92 -55.65 -55.91
N GLU A 240 -22.81 -54.94 -56.10
CA GLU A 240 -21.60 -55.41 -56.76
C GLU A 240 -20.48 -55.65 -55.73
N ASN A 241 -19.50 -56.51 -56.02
CA ASN A 241 -18.28 -56.66 -55.18
C ASN A 241 -18.50 -56.92 -53.66
N ARG A 242 -19.52 -57.72 -53.29
CA ARG A 242 -19.83 -58.06 -51.88
C ARG A 242 -18.61 -58.57 -51.09
N ILE A 243 -18.38 -58.02 -49.90
CA ILE A 243 -17.42 -58.54 -48.91
C ILE A 243 -18.00 -59.82 -48.28
N THR A 244 -17.33 -60.95 -48.54
CA THR A 244 -17.80 -62.29 -48.11
C THR A 244 -16.84 -63.01 -47.17
N ARG A 245 -15.67 -62.42 -46.88
CA ARG A 245 -14.63 -63.02 -46.04
C ARG A 245 -14.05 -61.96 -45.10
N PRO A 246 -13.49 -62.37 -43.94
CA PRO A 246 -12.80 -61.45 -43.05
C PRO A 246 -11.63 -60.75 -43.76
N LEU A 247 -11.45 -59.46 -43.49
CA LEU A 247 -10.39 -58.64 -44.10
C LEU A 247 -9.76 -57.69 -43.08
N THR A 248 -8.56 -57.22 -43.38
CA THR A 248 -7.88 -56.20 -42.59
C THR A 248 -8.39 -54.83 -42.99
N LEU A 249 -8.96 -54.09 -42.04
CA LEU A 249 -9.56 -52.80 -42.33
C LEU A 249 -8.49 -51.75 -42.63
N ASN A 250 -8.79 -50.89 -43.60
CA ASN A 250 -8.08 -49.65 -43.84
C ASN A 250 -8.79 -48.50 -43.11
N ASN A 251 -8.15 -47.33 -43.01
CA ASN A 251 -8.76 -46.13 -42.44
C ASN A 251 -9.76 -45.48 -43.42
N GLN A 252 -10.84 -46.20 -43.74
CA GLN A 252 -11.95 -45.79 -44.60
C GLN A 252 -13.27 -46.34 -44.06
N ASN A 253 -14.40 -45.74 -44.47
CA ASN A 253 -15.72 -46.27 -44.14
C ASN A 253 -16.06 -47.48 -45.00
N TYR A 254 -16.89 -48.37 -44.46
CA TYR A 254 -17.47 -49.52 -45.15
C TYR A 254 -18.99 -49.39 -45.14
N PHE A 255 -19.69 -50.19 -45.94
CA PHE A 255 -21.14 -50.06 -46.12
C PHE A 255 -21.84 -51.40 -45.98
N TYR A 256 -23.10 -51.38 -45.55
CA TYR A 256 -23.95 -52.57 -45.59
C TYR A 256 -25.30 -52.25 -46.23
N ARG A 257 -25.80 -53.20 -47.01
CA ARG A 257 -27.09 -53.14 -47.69
C ARG A 257 -28.04 -54.08 -46.97
N ILE A 258 -29.19 -53.57 -46.54
CA ILE A 258 -30.31 -54.39 -46.05
C ILE A 258 -31.32 -54.49 -47.20
N GLN A 259 -31.66 -55.69 -47.67
CA GLN A 259 -32.59 -55.90 -48.79
C GLN A 259 -33.76 -56.82 -48.40
N SER A 260 -34.97 -56.43 -48.79
CA SER A 260 -36.19 -57.23 -48.71
C SER A 260 -36.18 -58.31 -49.79
N LYS A 261 -36.38 -59.57 -49.40
CA LYS A 261 -36.49 -60.73 -50.31
C LYS A 261 -37.84 -60.79 -51.00
N VAL A 262 -38.83 -60.03 -50.53
CA VAL A 262 -40.21 -60.05 -51.06
C VAL A 262 -40.41 -58.95 -52.08
N THR A 263 -39.90 -57.75 -51.81
CA THR A 263 -40.17 -56.54 -52.60
C THR A 263 -38.95 -55.98 -53.31
N GLU A 264 -37.77 -56.59 -53.13
CA GLU A 264 -36.46 -56.14 -53.66
C GLU A 264 -35.97 -54.79 -53.13
N CYS A 265 -36.78 -54.10 -52.32
CA CYS A 265 -36.41 -52.86 -51.64
C CYS A 265 -35.15 -53.00 -50.81
N PHE A 266 -34.25 -52.02 -50.92
CA PHE A 266 -33.04 -51.99 -50.13
C PHE A 266 -32.77 -50.63 -49.46
N ARG A 267 -31.94 -50.63 -48.41
CA ARG A 267 -31.34 -49.44 -47.78
C ARG A 267 -29.84 -49.69 -47.62
N VAL A 268 -29.04 -48.65 -47.79
CA VAL A 268 -27.57 -48.69 -47.59
C VAL A 268 -27.21 -47.84 -46.38
N GLU A 269 -26.41 -48.40 -45.49
CA GLU A 269 -25.97 -47.76 -44.24
C GLU A 269 -24.44 -47.83 -44.12
N THR A 270 -23.86 -46.93 -43.32
CA THR A 270 -22.40 -46.79 -43.17
C THR A 270 -21.88 -47.44 -41.90
N ILE A 271 -20.76 -48.16 -42.00
CA ILE A 271 -19.91 -48.59 -40.89
C ILE A 271 -18.71 -47.64 -40.83
N LYS A 272 -18.65 -46.83 -39.77
CA LYS A 272 -17.54 -45.88 -39.60
C LYS A 272 -16.33 -46.58 -38.99
N VAL A 273 -15.17 -46.27 -39.55
CA VAL A 273 -13.88 -46.72 -39.02
C VAL A 273 -13.08 -45.48 -38.60
N GLU A 274 -12.67 -45.44 -37.33
CA GLU A 274 -11.92 -44.32 -36.76
C GLU A 274 -10.52 -44.77 -36.31
N TRP A 275 -9.50 -44.03 -36.73
CA TRP A 275 -8.13 -44.23 -36.24
C TRP A 275 -7.94 -43.60 -34.85
N LYS A 276 -7.76 -44.44 -33.83
CA LYS A 276 -7.53 -44.06 -32.43
C LYS A 276 -6.19 -44.61 -31.92
N PRO A 277 -5.08 -43.87 -32.06
CA PRO A 277 -3.78 -44.31 -31.55
C PRO A 277 -3.77 -44.35 -30.01
N LEU A 278 -2.92 -45.22 -29.44
CA LEU A 278 -2.69 -45.27 -27.99
C LEU A 278 -1.97 -44.00 -27.55
N THR A 279 -2.55 -43.26 -26.60
CA THR A 279 -1.90 -42.09 -25.99
C THR A 279 -1.33 -42.49 -24.64
N LEU A 280 -0.04 -42.21 -24.42
CA LEU A 280 0.64 -42.45 -23.15
C LEU A 280 1.01 -41.13 -22.48
N LEU A 281 1.13 -41.17 -21.15
CA LEU A 281 1.60 -40.08 -20.31
C LEU A 281 3.09 -40.26 -20.03
N ASN A 282 3.84 -39.17 -20.11
CA ASN A 282 5.18 -39.14 -19.55
C ASN A 282 5.10 -39.17 -18.02
N SER A 283 6.05 -39.85 -17.37
CA SER A 283 6.07 -40.00 -15.92
C SER A 283 7.31 -39.38 -15.31
N ASP A 284 7.19 -38.82 -14.10
CA ASP A 284 8.30 -38.26 -13.34
C ASP A 284 8.51 -39.11 -12.08
N LEU A 285 9.67 -39.75 -11.97
CA LEU A 285 10.06 -40.51 -10.80
C LEU A 285 11.14 -39.74 -10.04
N LYS A 286 10.93 -39.56 -8.73
CA LYS A 286 11.87 -38.89 -7.84
C LYS A 286 12.38 -39.82 -6.75
N VAL A 287 13.69 -39.80 -6.53
CA VAL A 287 14.35 -40.57 -5.47
C VAL A 287 15.41 -39.74 -4.76
N CYS A 288 15.90 -40.23 -3.63
CA CYS A 288 17.02 -39.61 -2.93
C CYS A 288 18.33 -39.91 -3.64
N LYS A 289 19.21 -38.91 -3.69
CA LYS A 289 20.57 -39.05 -4.22
C LYS A 289 21.46 -39.74 -3.18
N ASN A 290 22.33 -40.64 -3.62
CA ASN A 290 23.36 -41.27 -2.80
C ASN A 290 24.70 -40.49 -2.86
N ASN A 291 25.71 -40.97 -2.13
CA ASN A 291 27.03 -40.32 -2.05
C ASN A 291 27.84 -40.36 -3.37
N LEU A 292 27.38 -41.09 -4.38
CA LEU A 292 27.98 -41.16 -5.72
C LEU A 292 27.18 -40.37 -6.75
N ASP A 293 26.29 -39.48 -6.30
CA ASP A 293 25.42 -38.66 -7.14
C ASP A 293 24.41 -39.46 -7.99
N GLN A 294 24.03 -40.67 -7.55
CA GLN A 294 23.08 -41.56 -8.21
C GLN A 294 21.84 -41.85 -7.35
N GLY A 295 20.79 -42.40 -7.94
CA GLY A 295 19.60 -42.90 -7.23
C GLY A 295 19.05 -44.17 -7.86
N VAL A 296 18.30 -44.93 -7.07
CA VAL A 296 17.70 -46.22 -7.47
C VAL A 296 16.21 -46.02 -7.75
N PHE A 297 15.83 -46.06 -9.03
CA PHE A 297 14.48 -45.82 -9.52
C PHE A 297 13.73 -47.13 -9.78
N ASN A 298 12.46 -47.18 -9.35
CA ASN A 298 11.54 -48.25 -9.73
C ASN A 298 10.72 -47.78 -10.95
N LEU A 299 11.17 -48.10 -12.15
CA LEU A 299 10.50 -47.72 -13.40
C LEU A 299 9.07 -48.30 -13.52
N LYS A 300 8.77 -49.38 -12.80
CA LYS A 300 7.43 -49.98 -12.77
C LYS A 300 6.40 -49.17 -11.98
N SER A 301 6.83 -48.21 -11.15
CA SER A 301 5.89 -47.30 -10.50
C SER A 301 5.46 -46.13 -11.38
N ALA A 302 6.02 -46.00 -12.59
CA ALA A 302 5.60 -45.00 -13.55
C ALA A 302 4.18 -45.30 -14.05
N VAL A 303 3.27 -44.36 -13.84
CA VAL A 303 1.90 -44.43 -14.37
C VAL A 303 1.90 -43.84 -15.77
N LEU A 304 1.82 -44.70 -16.79
CA LEU A 304 1.94 -44.31 -18.20
C LEU A 304 0.59 -44.28 -18.93
N THR A 305 -0.37 -45.07 -18.49
CA THR A 305 -1.73 -45.13 -19.04
C THR A 305 -2.69 -45.71 -18.02
N SER A 306 -3.98 -45.40 -18.14
CA SER A 306 -5.06 -46.06 -17.42
C SER A 306 -5.62 -47.29 -18.17
N GLU A 307 -5.23 -47.49 -19.43
CA GLU A 307 -5.65 -48.63 -20.21
C GLU A 307 -4.97 -49.92 -19.72
N PRO A 308 -5.68 -51.07 -19.71
CA PRO A 308 -5.08 -52.34 -19.33
C PRO A 308 -3.90 -52.70 -20.26
N THR A 309 -2.73 -52.96 -19.67
CA THR A 309 -1.50 -53.28 -20.40
C THR A 309 -1.22 -54.78 -20.41
N SER A 310 -0.73 -55.29 -21.53
CA SER A 310 -0.26 -56.67 -21.68
C SER A 310 1.24 -56.79 -21.41
N SER A 311 2.02 -55.78 -21.82
CA SER A 311 3.48 -55.74 -21.64
C SER A 311 3.99 -54.30 -21.55
N ILE A 312 4.98 -54.08 -20.69
CA ILE A 312 5.77 -52.85 -20.64
C ILE A 312 7.25 -53.22 -20.61
N LYS A 313 8.03 -52.68 -21.55
CA LYS A 313 9.50 -52.81 -21.59
C LYS A 313 10.16 -51.43 -21.54
N TYR A 314 11.38 -51.36 -21.04
CA TYR A 314 12.09 -50.09 -20.81
C TYR A 314 13.42 -50.05 -21.56
N TYR A 315 13.79 -48.89 -22.09
CA TYR A 315 14.97 -48.67 -22.93
C TYR A 315 15.66 -47.36 -22.57
N LEU A 316 16.93 -47.20 -22.98
CA LEU A 316 17.70 -45.98 -22.72
C LEU A 316 17.38 -44.87 -23.72
N THR A 317 17.01 -45.23 -24.95
CA THR A 317 16.69 -44.26 -26.01
C THR A 317 15.27 -44.44 -26.56
N LEU A 318 14.69 -43.35 -27.07
CA LEU A 318 13.40 -43.38 -27.72
C LEU A 318 13.40 -44.31 -28.96
N GLN A 319 14.49 -44.29 -29.73
CA GLN A 319 14.62 -45.12 -30.93
C GLN A 319 14.57 -46.61 -30.60
N GLU A 320 15.31 -47.06 -29.57
CA GLU A 320 15.28 -48.46 -29.14
C GLU A 320 13.88 -48.89 -28.67
N ALA A 321 13.14 -47.99 -28.02
CA ALA A 321 11.77 -48.23 -27.58
C ALA A 321 10.76 -48.30 -28.74
N GLN A 322 10.95 -47.51 -29.80
CA GLN A 322 10.07 -47.49 -30.98
C GLN A 322 10.36 -48.62 -31.97
N ASP A 323 11.63 -49.02 -32.12
CA ASP A 323 12.04 -50.10 -33.02
C ASP A 323 11.99 -51.48 -32.37
N HIS A 324 11.66 -51.54 -31.08
CA HIS A 324 11.57 -52.76 -30.27
C HIS A 324 12.86 -53.60 -30.33
N ILE A 325 14.03 -52.93 -30.27
CA ILE A 325 15.34 -53.57 -30.51
C ILE A 325 15.59 -54.67 -29.45
N PRO A 326 15.62 -55.96 -29.84
CA PRO A 326 15.80 -57.03 -28.87
C PRO A 326 17.19 -56.97 -28.21
N GLY A 327 17.25 -57.12 -26.88
CA GLY A 327 18.50 -57.21 -26.12
C GLY A 327 19.06 -55.87 -25.61
N THR A 328 18.46 -54.73 -25.94
CA THR A 328 18.80 -53.40 -25.38
C THR A 328 17.90 -52.98 -24.21
N GLU A 329 17.02 -53.88 -23.78
CA GLU A 329 16.05 -53.67 -22.72
C GLU A 329 16.74 -53.49 -21.35
N ILE A 330 16.25 -52.57 -20.52
CA ILE A 330 16.70 -52.40 -19.15
C ILE A 330 16.31 -53.64 -18.34
N LEU A 331 17.31 -54.43 -17.93
CA LEU A 331 17.13 -55.75 -17.32
C LEU A 331 16.58 -55.71 -15.88
N ASN A 332 16.82 -54.62 -15.13
CA ASN A 332 16.36 -54.47 -13.75
C ASN A 332 15.53 -53.18 -13.57
N PRO A 333 14.31 -53.11 -14.13
CA PRO A 333 13.50 -51.90 -14.09
C PRO A 333 12.96 -51.58 -12.69
N SER A 334 12.96 -52.52 -11.74
CA SER A 334 12.48 -52.27 -10.38
C SER A 334 13.52 -51.61 -9.46
N ALA A 335 14.79 -51.61 -9.86
CA ALA A 335 15.89 -51.01 -9.10
C ALA A 335 16.96 -50.44 -10.06
N TYR A 336 16.53 -49.64 -11.03
CA TYR A 336 17.41 -49.04 -12.02
C TYR A 336 18.23 -47.92 -11.40
N THR A 337 19.56 -48.02 -11.44
CA THR A 337 20.47 -47.00 -10.85
C THR A 337 20.91 -46.00 -11.91
N SER A 338 20.68 -44.72 -11.70
CA SER A 338 21.10 -43.65 -12.63
C SER A 338 21.53 -42.37 -11.91
N ALA A 339 22.32 -41.55 -12.59
CA ALA A 339 22.64 -40.16 -12.20
C ALA A 339 21.51 -39.16 -12.57
N GLY A 340 20.28 -39.66 -12.78
CA GLY A 340 19.15 -38.93 -13.35
C GLY A 340 19.05 -39.09 -14.87
N GLY A 341 18.24 -38.27 -15.53
CA GLY A 341 18.04 -38.29 -16.98
C GLY A 341 16.69 -38.87 -17.40
N SER A 342 16.64 -39.54 -18.54
CA SER A 342 15.40 -40.11 -19.08
C SER A 342 15.60 -41.56 -19.49
N VAL A 343 14.54 -42.35 -19.36
CA VAL A 343 14.38 -43.69 -19.95
C VAL A 343 13.04 -43.76 -20.65
N PHE A 344 12.87 -44.69 -21.60
CA PHE A 344 11.67 -44.78 -22.43
C PHE A 344 10.97 -46.11 -22.20
N ALA A 345 9.66 -46.07 -22.01
CA ALA A 345 8.83 -47.24 -21.84
C ALA A 345 8.05 -47.51 -23.12
N TRP A 346 8.18 -48.72 -23.67
CA TRP A 346 7.31 -49.24 -24.73
C TRP A 346 6.16 -50.01 -24.09
N VAL A 347 4.94 -49.60 -24.38
CA VAL A 347 3.71 -50.12 -23.77
C VAL A 347 2.85 -50.77 -24.84
N ILE A 348 2.39 -51.99 -24.55
CA ILE A 348 1.39 -52.71 -25.36
C ILE A 348 0.15 -52.89 -24.49
N THR A 349 -1.03 -52.49 -24.98
CA THR A 349 -2.31 -52.71 -24.31
C THR A 349 -2.80 -54.16 -24.46
N THR A 350 -3.81 -54.55 -23.70
CA THR A 350 -4.51 -55.84 -23.94
C THR A 350 -5.28 -55.86 -25.25
N SER A 351 -5.62 -54.69 -25.82
CA SER A 351 -6.23 -54.54 -27.15
C SER A 351 -5.22 -54.57 -28.30
N GLY A 352 -3.92 -54.69 -28.01
CA GLY A 352 -2.86 -54.76 -29.02
C GLY A 352 -2.51 -53.41 -29.64
N CYS A 353 -2.82 -52.30 -28.97
CA CYS A 353 -2.31 -50.98 -29.31
C CYS A 353 -0.93 -50.81 -28.68
N GLU A 354 0.01 -50.18 -29.38
CA GLU A 354 1.36 -49.94 -28.87
C GLU A 354 1.79 -48.49 -29.04
N ASN A 355 2.56 -47.98 -28.10
CA ASN A 355 3.23 -46.67 -28.19
C ASN A 355 4.39 -46.60 -27.17
N SER A 356 5.19 -45.54 -27.22
CA SER A 356 6.31 -45.27 -26.32
C SER A 356 6.08 -44.00 -25.48
N ALA A 357 6.51 -44.00 -24.23
CA ALA A 357 6.46 -42.85 -23.31
C ALA A 357 7.82 -42.59 -22.65
N GLU A 358 8.08 -41.34 -22.26
CA GLU A 358 9.29 -40.96 -21.54
C GLU A 358 9.06 -40.98 -20.02
N ILE A 359 10.03 -41.51 -19.29
CA ILE A 359 10.10 -41.49 -17.83
C ILE A 359 11.30 -40.65 -17.42
N PHE A 360 11.02 -39.51 -16.82
CA PHE A 360 12.02 -38.62 -16.24
C PHE A 360 12.49 -39.16 -14.89
N LEU A 361 13.80 -39.25 -14.73
CA LEU A 361 14.48 -39.72 -13.53
C LEU A 361 15.10 -38.51 -12.81
N ASN A 362 14.43 -38.04 -11.78
CA ASN A 362 14.79 -36.83 -11.04
C ASN A 362 15.19 -37.13 -9.59
N PHE A 363 15.88 -36.20 -8.96
CA PHE A 363 16.23 -36.29 -7.54
C PHE A 363 15.33 -35.38 -6.71
N TYR A 364 15.02 -35.80 -5.48
CA TYR A 364 14.49 -34.86 -4.50
C TYR A 364 15.52 -33.75 -4.20
N PRO A 365 15.07 -32.52 -3.90
CA PRO A 365 15.96 -31.44 -3.51
C PRO A 365 16.85 -31.82 -2.32
N VAL A 366 18.09 -31.35 -2.32
CA VAL A 366 19.03 -31.50 -1.19
C VAL A 366 19.07 -30.20 -0.38
N PRO A 367 19.11 -30.25 0.96
CA PRO A 367 19.25 -29.06 1.81
C PRO A 367 20.51 -28.26 1.48
N LYS A 368 20.38 -26.95 1.29
CA LYS A 368 21.51 -26.02 1.15
C LYS A 368 21.75 -25.30 2.47
N VAL A 369 22.45 -25.98 3.38
CA VAL A 369 22.72 -25.51 4.74
C VAL A 369 24.05 -24.76 4.79
N ASN A 370 24.04 -23.57 5.39
CA ASN A 370 25.23 -22.81 5.72
C ASN A 370 24.98 -22.05 7.04
N THR A 371 25.27 -22.71 8.16
CA THR A 371 25.11 -22.14 9.50
C THR A 371 26.04 -20.95 9.77
N ALA A 372 27.15 -20.82 9.04
CA ALA A 372 28.10 -19.71 9.22
C ALA A 372 27.52 -18.33 8.88
N LEU A 373 26.42 -18.29 8.14
CA LEU A 373 25.68 -17.06 7.83
C LEU A 373 24.99 -16.46 9.06
N TYR A 374 24.82 -17.24 10.13
CA TYR A 374 24.24 -16.80 11.40
C TYR A 374 25.21 -17.03 12.56
N ASN A 375 26.38 -16.40 12.47
CA ASN A 375 27.34 -16.33 13.58
C ASN A 375 27.40 -14.90 14.11
N SER A 376 26.32 -14.43 14.73
CA SER A 376 26.27 -13.12 15.39
C SER A 376 26.54 -13.25 16.90
N ASN A 377 27.28 -12.30 17.45
CA ASN A 377 27.24 -12.05 18.88
C ASN A 377 25.91 -11.34 19.17
N LEU A 378 25.10 -11.87 20.08
CA LEU A 378 23.75 -11.42 20.38
C LEU A 378 23.76 -10.54 21.63
N CYS A 379 23.14 -9.36 21.55
CA CYS A 379 23.02 -8.42 22.65
C CYS A 379 21.73 -8.65 23.45
N ASP A 380 21.84 -8.61 24.78
CA ASP A 380 20.68 -8.54 25.69
C ASP A 380 20.15 -7.11 25.69
N ASN A 381 19.16 -6.85 24.84
CA ASN A 381 18.67 -5.51 24.54
C ASN A 381 17.70 -4.97 25.60
N ASP A 382 16.95 -5.85 26.25
CA ASP A 382 15.99 -5.53 27.31
C ASP A 382 16.59 -5.62 28.73
N LEU A 383 17.86 -6.01 28.83
CA LEU A 383 18.65 -6.04 30.06
C LEU A 383 17.99 -6.93 31.12
N ASP A 384 17.51 -8.10 30.68
CA ASP A 384 16.87 -9.13 31.50
C ASP A 384 17.82 -10.28 31.89
N ASN A 385 19.07 -10.24 31.39
CA ASN A 385 20.13 -11.23 31.51
C ASN A 385 19.89 -12.51 30.70
N SER A 386 19.08 -12.44 29.65
CA SER A 386 18.82 -13.53 28.73
C SER A 386 18.79 -13.03 27.29
N ILE A 387 18.97 -13.94 26.34
CA ILE A 387 18.76 -13.67 24.93
C ILE A 387 17.59 -14.52 24.48
N SER A 388 16.54 -13.87 23.99
CA SER A 388 15.41 -14.53 23.36
C SER A 388 15.51 -14.40 21.84
N LEU A 389 15.37 -15.52 21.14
CA LEU A 389 15.36 -15.59 19.68
C LEU A 389 14.25 -16.49 19.17
N LYS A 390 13.99 -16.39 17.87
CA LYS A 390 12.99 -17.19 17.18
C LYS A 390 13.62 -17.93 16.02
N PHE A 391 13.59 -19.26 16.07
CA PHE A 391 14.23 -20.11 15.06
C PHE A 391 13.61 -19.95 13.66
N SER A 392 12.34 -19.58 13.56
CA SER A 392 11.68 -19.25 12.29
C SER A 392 12.36 -18.10 11.55
N ASP A 393 12.99 -17.17 12.26
CA ASP A 393 13.63 -16.00 11.68
C ASP A 393 15.07 -16.32 11.24
N ILE A 394 15.67 -17.35 11.87
CA ILE A 394 17.02 -17.83 11.58
C ILE A 394 17.00 -18.80 10.39
N THR A 395 16.00 -19.68 10.33
CA THR A 395 15.92 -20.78 9.36
C THR A 395 16.13 -20.35 7.90
N PRO A 396 15.50 -19.27 7.40
CA PRO A 396 15.69 -18.83 6.01
C PRO A 396 17.10 -18.30 5.71
N ILE A 397 17.83 -17.85 6.74
CA ILE A 397 19.19 -17.32 6.62
C ILE A 397 20.18 -18.48 6.44
N ILE A 398 20.04 -19.53 7.27
CA ILE A 398 20.97 -20.67 7.30
C ILE A 398 20.61 -21.78 6.32
N VAL A 399 19.35 -21.85 5.86
CA VAL A 399 18.87 -22.81 4.85
C VAL A 399 18.15 -22.07 3.74
N SER A 400 18.89 -21.79 2.66
CA SER A 400 18.43 -20.99 1.52
C SER A 400 17.20 -21.57 0.79
N ASN A 401 16.99 -22.89 0.86
CA ASN A 401 15.82 -23.60 0.30
C ASN A 401 14.95 -24.26 1.37
N SER A 402 14.83 -23.63 2.55
CA SER A 402 14.11 -24.15 3.72
C SER A 402 12.65 -24.57 3.46
N ASN A 403 11.95 -23.95 2.50
CA ASN A 403 10.56 -24.27 2.18
C ASN A 403 10.33 -25.75 1.79
N ASP A 404 11.36 -26.40 1.23
CA ASP A 404 11.31 -27.81 0.81
C ASP A 404 11.52 -28.80 1.97
N PHE A 405 11.88 -28.32 3.16
CA PHE A 405 12.34 -29.13 4.29
C PHE A 405 11.59 -28.83 5.60
N GLU A 406 11.78 -29.70 6.58
CA GLU A 406 11.41 -29.47 7.97
C GLU A 406 12.69 -29.24 8.77
N VAL A 407 12.78 -28.13 9.49
CA VAL A 407 14.00 -27.75 10.23
C VAL A 407 13.74 -27.84 11.72
N TYR A 408 14.59 -28.58 12.42
CA TYR A 408 14.54 -28.77 13.86
C TYR A 408 15.84 -28.30 14.50
N TYR A 409 15.72 -27.75 15.70
CA TYR A 409 16.84 -27.25 16.48
C TYR A 409 16.96 -28.05 17.76
N TYR A 410 18.17 -28.40 18.17
CA TYR A 410 18.44 -29.20 19.36
C TYR A 410 19.61 -28.62 20.15
N LEU A 411 19.66 -28.88 21.46
CA LEU A 411 20.88 -28.66 22.23
C LEU A 411 21.95 -29.64 21.73
N ALA A 412 23.11 -29.13 21.29
CA ALA A 412 24.18 -29.97 20.76
C ALA A 412 24.73 -30.97 21.79
N SER A 413 24.63 -30.65 23.08
CA SER A 413 25.02 -31.54 24.19
C SER A 413 24.04 -32.68 24.46
N SER A 414 22.79 -32.58 23.98
CA SER A 414 21.74 -33.58 24.19
C SER A 414 20.68 -33.53 23.07
N PRO A 415 20.99 -34.03 21.86
CA PRO A 415 20.13 -33.89 20.69
C PRO A 415 19.00 -34.94 20.65
N THR A 416 18.16 -34.96 21.69
CA THR A 416 17.08 -35.96 21.83
C THR A 416 15.68 -35.38 21.71
N VAL A 417 15.49 -34.08 22.00
CA VAL A 417 14.19 -33.40 21.95
C VAL A 417 14.35 -32.07 21.21
N PRO A 418 13.52 -31.78 20.19
CA PRO A 418 13.54 -30.50 19.50
C PRO A 418 13.22 -29.35 20.46
N LEU A 419 13.97 -28.26 20.31
CA LEU A 419 13.74 -27.00 21.01
C LEU A 419 12.49 -26.30 20.45
N PRO A 420 11.74 -25.56 21.29
CA PRO A 420 10.65 -24.71 20.82
C PRO A 420 11.16 -23.59 19.92
N ASP A 421 10.31 -23.10 19.03
CA ASP A 421 10.63 -22.01 18.08
C ASP A 421 11.10 -20.73 18.79
N ASN A 422 10.41 -20.35 19.87
CA ASN A 422 10.87 -19.31 20.79
C ASN A 422 11.86 -19.95 21.79
N TYR A 423 13.11 -19.51 21.75
CA TYR A 423 14.18 -20.07 22.57
C TYR A 423 14.93 -18.97 23.31
N THR A 424 15.18 -19.21 24.60
CA THR A 424 15.89 -18.28 25.49
C THR A 424 17.10 -18.96 26.10
N PHE A 425 18.23 -18.25 26.16
CA PHE A 425 19.47 -18.73 26.78
C PHE A 425 20.19 -17.64 27.58
N THR A 426 20.95 -18.05 28.58
CA THR A 426 21.66 -17.14 29.53
C THR A 426 23.19 -17.35 29.53
N VAL A 427 23.68 -18.33 28.77
CA VAL A 427 25.11 -18.60 28.55
C VAL A 427 25.33 -18.97 27.08
N ASN A 428 26.55 -18.79 26.58
CA ASN A 428 26.91 -19.21 25.21
C ASN A 428 26.48 -20.67 24.97
N THR A 429 25.69 -20.91 23.93
CA THR A 429 25.01 -22.18 23.70
C THR A 429 25.21 -22.65 22.27
N ASN A 430 25.51 -23.95 22.12
CA ASN A 430 25.67 -24.59 20.81
C ASN A 430 24.38 -25.33 20.45
N ILE A 431 23.83 -25.02 19.28
CA ILE A 431 22.59 -25.60 18.76
C ILE A 431 22.91 -26.45 17.53
N LEU A 432 22.44 -27.70 17.55
CA LEU A 432 22.45 -28.59 16.40
C LEU A 432 21.20 -28.32 15.56
N VAL A 433 21.38 -28.07 14.28
CA VAL A 433 20.32 -27.88 13.29
C VAL A 433 20.18 -29.17 12.49
N GLU A 434 19.00 -29.77 12.51
CA GLU A 434 18.62 -30.87 11.64
C GLU A 434 17.71 -30.34 10.52
N VAL A 435 18.11 -30.56 9.27
CA VAL A 435 17.27 -30.26 8.11
C VAL A 435 16.78 -31.57 7.52
N LYS A 436 15.53 -31.89 7.84
CA LYS A 436 14.87 -33.14 7.49
C LYS A 436 14.10 -33.03 6.19
N SER A 437 14.25 -34.02 5.33
CA SER A 437 13.49 -34.12 4.08
C SER A 437 12.07 -34.62 4.34
N LYS A 438 11.08 -33.94 3.74
CA LYS A 438 9.67 -34.38 3.73
C LYS A 438 9.45 -35.71 2.99
N ASN A 439 10.39 -36.07 2.10
CA ASN A 439 10.30 -37.25 1.24
C ASN A 439 11.13 -38.45 1.74
N GLY A 440 11.62 -38.41 2.99
CA GLY A 440 12.36 -39.52 3.60
C GLY A 440 13.85 -39.62 3.22
N CYS A 441 14.41 -38.62 2.54
CA CYS A 441 15.86 -38.57 2.31
C CYS A 441 16.64 -38.30 3.61
N PRO A 442 17.91 -38.76 3.70
CA PRO A 442 18.74 -38.53 4.89
C PRO A 442 18.79 -37.05 5.30
N SER A 443 18.63 -36.79 6.60
CA SER A 443 18.74 -35.44 7.16
C SER A 443 20.17 -34.91 7.03
N VAL A 444 20.30 -33.60 6.86
CA VAL A 444 21.59 -32.89 6.95
C VAL A 444 21.68 -32.25 8.33
N PHE A 445 22.85 -32.37 8.97
CA PHE A 445 23.11 -31.81 10.29
C PHE A 445 24.23 -30.78 10.23
N ASP A 446 24.08 -29.68 10.94
CA ASP A 446 25.11 -28.66 11.12
C ASP A 446 24.92 -27.94 12.46
N THR A 447 25.88 -27.13 12.91
CA THR A 447 25.84 -26.49 14.24
C THR A 447 25.96 -24.98 14.18
N ILE A 448 25.13 -24.29 14.97
CA ILE A 448 25.20 -22.84 15.21
C ILE A 448 25.69 -22.60 16.64
N ASN A 449 26.56 -21.59 16.80
CA ASN A 449 27.07 -21.19 18.12
C ASN A 449 26.49 -19.83 18.49
N PHE A 450 25.50 -19.81 19.38
CA PHE A 450 24.98 -18.55 19.92
C PHE A 450 25.90 -18.03 21.02
N LYS A 451 26.41 -16.82 20.83
CA LYS A 451 27.29 -16.14 21.77
C LYS A 451 26.62 -14.87 22.29
N ILE A 452 26.65 -14.67 23.60
CA ILE A 452 26.22 -13.42 24.23
C ILE A 452 27.36 -12.41 24.08
N ALA A 453 27.04 -11.26 23.50
CA ALA A 453 27.98 -10.16 23.35
C ALA A 453 28.29 -9.51 24.71
N PRO A 454 29.54 -9.06 24.96
CA PRO A 454 29.85 -8.33 26.18
C PRO A 454 29.15 -6.97 26.21
N GLN A 455 28.48 -6.66 27.34
CA GLN A 455 27.87 -5.36 27.58
C GLN A 455 28.92 -4.28 27.93
N ILE A 456 28.57 -3.00 27.74
CA ILE A 456 29.41 -1.88 28.18
C ILE A 456 29.50 -1.90 29.71
N THR A 457 30.72 -1.82 30.23
CA THR A 457 30.92 -1.62 31.67
C THR A 457 30.75 -0.13 32.01
N LEU A 458 29.86 0.18 32.94
CA LEU A 458 29.61 1.54 33.41
C LEU A 458 30.27 1.76 34.78
N SER A 459 30.86 2.93 34.97
CA SER A 459 31.30 3.41 36.28
C SER A 459 30.10 3.86 37.11
N THR A 460 30.17 3.67 38.44
CA THR A 460 29.18 4.21 39.35
C THR A 460 29.38 5.70 39.54
N VAL A 461 28.35 6.51 39.25
CA VAL A 461 28.39 7.97 39.44
C VAL A 461 27.82 8.33 40.81
N SER A 462 28.57 9.11 41.59
CA SER A 462 28.08 9.61 42.88
C SER A 462 27.02 10.71 42.66
N PRO A 463 26.06 10.89 43.59
CA PRO A 463 25.06 11.96 43.47
C PRO A 463 25.72 13.34 43.31
N ILE A 464 25.17 14.17 42.42
CA ILE A 464 25.70 15.51 42.11
C ILE A 464 24.73 16.55 42.66
N GLU A 465 25.26 17.53 43.39
CA GLU A 465 24.48 18.63 43.97
C GLU A 465 24.41 19.80 42.99
N ILE A 466 23.20 20.33 42.77
CA ILE A 466 22.91 21.46 41.88
C ILE A 466 22.19 22.53 42.69
N CYS A 467 22.69 23.76 42.63
CA CYS A 467 22.24 24.89 43.46
C CYS A 467 21.45 25.91 42.64
N ASP A 468 20.24 26.24 43.07
CA ASP A 468 19.40 27.33 42.54
C ASP A 468 19.89 28.70 42.98
N SER A 469 21.03 29.13 42.43
CA SER A 469 21.79 30.26 42.99
C SER A 469 21.09 31.61 42.80
N ASP A 470 20.29 31.72 41.73
CA ASP A 470 19.47 32.91 41.42
C ASP A 470 18.08 32.89 42.07
N ARG A 471 17.72 31.77 42.73
CA ARG A 471 16.46 31.57 43.45
C ARG A 471 15.24 31.69 42.54
N SER A 472 15.40 31.32 41.27
CA SER A 472 14.32 31.30 40.28
C SER A 472 13.31 30.17 40.52
N GLY A 473 13.67 29.16 41.32
CA GLY A 473 12.90 27.96 41.60
C GLY A 473 13.19 26.81 40.63
N ASN A 474 14.15 26.98 39.72
CA ASN A 474 14.58 25.96 38.77
C ASN A 474 16.03 26.15 38.31
N GLU A 475 16.67 25.08 37.85
CA GLU A 475 18.04 25.15 37.30
C GLU A 475 18.13 24.41 35.96
N PRO A 476 18.50 25.11 34.86
CA PRO A 476 18.70 24.47 33.56
C PRO A 476 19.98 23.63 33.59
N ILE A 477 19.86 22.35 33.23
CA ILE A 477 20.97 21.40 33.16
C ILE A 477 21.03 20.74 31.78
N ASN A 478 22.20 20.23 31.41
CA ASN A 478 22.38 19.40 30.23
C ASN A 478 22.94 18.03 30.62
N LEU A 479 22.15 16.98 30.39
CA LEU A 479 22.53 15.60 30.71
C LEU A 479 23.77 15.12 29.93
N ASN A 480 24.09 15.74 28.79
CA ASN A 480 25.31 15.40 28.04
C ASN A 480 26.60 15.64 28.83
N ASP A 481 26.59 16.61 29.76
CA ASP A 481 27.78 17.02 30.51
C ASP A 481 28.28 15.90 31.47
N TYR A 482 27.40 14.93 31.76
CA TYR A 482 27.65 13.85 32.71
C TYR A 482 27.98 12.50 32.06
N ILE A 483 27.87 12.38 30.72
CA ILE A 483 28.09 11.11 29.98
C ILE A 483 29.45 10.48 30.32
N ASN A 484 30.51 11.28 30.28
CA ASN A 484 31.89 10.82 30.48
C ASN A 484 32.16 10.31 31.92
N GLN A 485 31.25 10.55 32.87
CA GLN A 485 31.37 9.98 34.23
C GLN A 485 30.96 8.50 34.27
N PHE A 486 30.13 8.05 33.34
CA PHE A 486 29.74 6.65 33.22
C PHE A 486 30.73 5.86 32.37
N THR A 487 30.99 6.33 31.14
CA THR A 487 31.83 5.64 30.16
C THR A 487 32.25 6.58 29.03
N THR A 488 33.37 6.27 28.37
CA THR A 488 33.82 6.91 27.11
C THR A 488 33.71 5.95 25.92
N LEU A 489 33.17 4.75 26.15
CA LEU A 489 33.10 3.65 25.18
C LEU A 489 31.71 3.49 24.54
N ALA A 490 30.79 4.41 24.82
CA ALA A 490 29.46 4.41 24.23
C ALA A 490 29.46 5.16 22.90
N ASP A 491 28.83 4.60 21.88
CA ASP A 491 28.66 5.25 20.57
C ASP A 491 27.40 6.12 20.55
N THR A 492 26.34 5.68 21.25
CA THR A 492 25.11 6.46 21.41
C THR A 492 24.68 6.51 22.87
N THR A 493 23.95 7.56 23.24
CA THR A 493 23.37 7.73 24.58
C THR A 493 21.99 8.36 24.47
N VAL A 494 21.02 7.77 25.18
CA VAL A 494 19.63 8.27 25.26
C VAL A 494 19.22 8.37 26.72
N PHE A 495 18.42 9.37 27.07
CA PHE A 495 18.04 9.69 28.45
C PHE A 495 16.57 9.38 28.73
N TYR A 496 16.27 9.00 29.97
CA TYR A 496 14.95 8.60 30.44
C TYR A 496 14.70 9.04 31.89
N GLU A 497 13.43 9.19 32.27
CA GLU A 497 13.05 9.49 33.67
C GLU A 497 12.98 8.24 34.56
N THR A 498 12.81 7.04 33.99
CA THR A 498 12.69 5.80 34.76
C THR A 498 13.60 4.69 34.23
N LEU A 499 14.04 3.79 35.12
CA LEU A 499 14.84 2.62 34.77
C LEU A 499 14.10 1.71 33.78
N ASN A 500 12.80 1.50 33.96
CA ASN A 500 12.01 0.63 33.09
C ASN A 500 11.88 1.22 31.66
N ASP A 501 11.73 2.54 31.55
CA ASP A 501 11.71 3.24 30.27
C ASP A 501 13.07 3.14 29.56
N ALA A 502 14.18 3.26 30.30
CA ALA A 502 15.52 3.06 29.75
C ALA A 502 15.79 1.63 29.28
N LYS A 503 15.27 0.62 30.00
CA LYS A 503 15.38 -0.79 29.59
C LYS A 503 14.55 -1.10 28.34
N LYS A 504 13.33 -0.56 28.24
CA LYS A 504 12.37 -0.81 27.15
C LYS A 504 12.42 0.20 26.00
N GLN A 505 13.26 1.23 26.11
CA GLN A 505 13.39 2.33 25.16
C GLN A 505 12.07 3.10 24.94
N LEU A 506 11.33 3.39 26.01
CA LEU A 506 10.06 4.12 25.95
C LEU A 506 10.23 5.54 26.50
N ASN A 507 9.46 6.52 26.01
CA ASN A 507 9.39 7.86 26.60
C ASN A 507 10.75 8.55 26.82
N SER A 508 11.63 8.55 25.81
CA SER A 508 12.92 9.26 25.89
C SER A 508 12.73 10.76 26.12
N ILE A 509 13.63 11.37 26.88
CA ILE A 509 13.63 12.80 27.18
C ILE A 509 14.79 13.53 26.50
N SER A 510 14.69 14.85 26.38
CA SER A 510 15.78 15.70 25.89
C SER A 510 16.95 15.76 26.85
N ALA A 511 18.16 16.01 26.33
CA ALA A 511 19.33 16.22 27.19
C ALA A 511 19.21 17.51 28.02
N SER A 512 18.62 18.56 27.46
CA SER A 512 18.31 19.79 28.20
C SER A 512 17.13 19.50 29.13
N GLN A 513 17.33 19.75 30.42
CA GLN A 513 16.34 19.54 31.47
C GLN A 513 16.27 20.80 32.36
N ASP A 514 15.14 20.96 33.04
CA ASP A 514 14.88 22.06 33.96
C ASP A 514 14.60 21.48 35.36
N LEU A 515 15.62 21.51 36.23
CA LEU A 515 15.61 20.82 37.51
C LEU A 515 14.90 21.68 38.56
N LYS A 516 13.80 21.18 39.12
CA LYS A 516 13.00 21.89 40.16
C LYS A 516 13.02 21.22 41.53
N THR A 517 13.42 19.94 41.54
CA THR A 517 13.45 19.05 42.71
C THR A 517 14.52 17.99 42.47
N SER A 518 15.02 17.37 43.54
CA SER A 518 15.97 16.27 43.42
C SER A 518 15.37 15.11 42.61
N ARG A 519 16.09 14.62 41.61
CA ARG A 519 15.59 13.59 40.69
C ARG A 519 16.72 12.70 40.17
N SER A 520 16.38 11.46 39.84
CA SER A 520 17.26 10.57 39.09
C SER A 520 16.93 10.59 37.59
N TYR A 521 17.96 10.55 36.77
CA TYR A 521 17.88 10.37 35.32
C TYR A 521 18.61 9.09 34.93
N PHE A 522 18.06 8.36 33.96
CA PHE A 522 18.61 7.08 33.50
C PHE A 522 19.19 7.24 32.10
N TYR A 523 20.42 6.77 31.94
CA TYR A 523 21.19 6.86 30.70
C TYR A 523 21.27 5.48 30.09
N ARG A 524 20.75 5.31 28.88
CA ARG A 524 20.94 4.10 28.08
C ARG A 524 22.10 4.35 27.12
N PHE A 525 23.19 3.62 27.31
CA PHE A 525 24.37 3.64 26.46
C PHE A 525 24.32 2.45 25.51
N GLU A 526 24.73 2.61 24.26
CA GLU A 526 24.90 1.50 23.31
C GLU A 526 26.29 1.55 22.67
N ASN A 527 26.90 0.39 22.43
CA ASN A 527 28.19 0.27 21.74
C ASN A 527 28.01 0.08 20.23
N GLY A 528 29.12 -0.09 19.49
CA GLY A 528 29.11 -0.18 18.03
C GLY A 528 28.47 -1.45 17.47
N ILE A 529 28.02 -2.36 18.34
CA ILE A 529 27.25 -3.56 18.01
C ILE A 529 25.82 -3.46 18.59
N ASN A 530 25.44 -2.28 19.09
CA ASN A 530 24.16 -1.94 19.71
C ASN A 530 23.83 -2.71 21.00
N CYS A 531 24.84 -3.18 21.75
CA CYS A 531 24.59 -3.79 23.05
C CYS A 531 24.43 -2.71 24.13
N PRO A 532 23.29 -2.67 24.84
CA PRO A 532 23.02 -1.61 25.78
C PRO A 532 23.63 -1.83 27.17
N ALA A 533 23.77 -0.74 27.91
CA ALA A 533 23.91 -0.72 29.36
C ALA A 533 23.16 0.50 29.91
N VAL A 534 22.61 0.40 31.13
CA VAL A 534 21.87 1.51 31.76
C VAL A 534 22.58 1.98 33.04
N GLY A 535 22.85 3.28 33.12
CA GLY A 535 23.39 3.97 34.29
C GLY A 535 22.36 4.91 34.91
N GLU A 536 22.48 5.18 36.21
CA GLU A 536 21.64 6.15 36.93
C GLU A 536 22.48 7.37 37.34
N LEU A 537 21.99 8.57 37.05
CA LEU A 537 22.51 9.84 37.55
C LEU A 537 21.52 10.43 38.55
N LYS A 538 21.95 10.59 39.80
CA LYS A 538 21.13 11.26 40.82
C LYS A 538 21.56 12.72 40.97
N LEU A 539 20.64 13.64 40.69
CA LEU A 539 20.84 15.07 40.88
C LEU A 539 20.07 15.55 42.12
N ILE A 540 20.79 16.20 43.03
CA ILE A 540 20.26 16.74 44.28
C ILE A 540 20.06 18.24 44.08
N PHE A 541 18.81 18.66 43.98
CA PHE A 541 18.45 20.08 43.84
C PHE A 541 18.42 20.74 45.22
N LYS A 542 19.25 21.78 45.41
CA LYS A 542 19.38 22.55 46.65
C LYS A 542 18.95 24.00 46.43
N ASN A 543 18.21 24.54 47.38
CA ASN A 543 17.82 25.94 47.41
C ASN A 543 18.74 26.71 48.36
N PRO A 544 19.36 27.83 47.94
CA PRO A 544 20.16 28.64 48.83
C PRO A 544 19.26 29.42 49.81
N LYS A 545 19.88 29.89 50.90
CA LYS A 545 19.22 30.65 51.95
C LYS A 545 19.67 32.12 51.89
N ILE A 546 18.78 33.05 52.23
CA ILE A 546 19.11 34.48 52.42
C ILE A 546 18.95 34.91 53.87
N SER A 547 19.54 36.05 54.22
CA SER A 547 19.43 36.63 55.56
C SER A 547 18.07 37.28 55.78
N ASP A 548 17.38 36.84 56.83
CA ASP A 548 16.15 37.47 57.33
C ASP A 548 16.43 38.77 58.13
N SER A 549 17.69 38.96 58.57
CA SER A 549 18.09 40.12 59.39
C SER A 549 18.51 41.32 58.54
N LEU A 550 18.92 41.08 57.30
CA LEU A 550 19.41 42.11 56.39
C LEU A 550 18.24 42.87 55.74
N GLN A 551 18.13 44.17 56.03
CA GLN A 551 17.08 45.06 55.50
C GLN A 551 17.67 46.41 55.13
N ASP A 552 16.99 47.13 54.23
CA ASP A 552 17.35 48.49 53.85
C ASP A 552 17.37 49.41 55.08
N VAL A 553 18.39 50.25 55.19
CA VAL A 553 18.58 51.17 56.32
C VAL A 553 18.69 52.60 55.85
N ILE A 554 18.16 53.53 56.64
CA ILE A 554 18.30 54.98 56.42
C ILE A 554 19.35 55.53 57.39
N ILE A 555 20.33 56.30 56.91
CA ILE A 555 21.35 56.94 57.75
C ILE A 555 21.55 58.42 57.36
N CYS A 556 22.20 59.18 58.24
CA CYS A 556 22.65 60.53 57.90
C CYS A 556 23.71 60.48 56.79
N LYS A 557 23.69 61.46 55.88
CA LYS A 557 24.55 61.50 54.69
C LYS A 557 26.05 61.44 55.00
N GLU A 558 26.42 61.95 56.15
CA GLU A 558 27.78 62.04 56.69
C GLU A 558 28.25 60.77 57.42
N ASN A 559 27.35 59.83 57.71
CA ASN A 559 27.64 58.65 58.51
C ASN A 559 27.94 57.42 57.65
N GLN A 560 28.61 56.45 58.27
CA GLN A 560 28.72 55.08 57.79
C GLN A 560 27.99 54.12 58.75
N ILE A 561 27.65 52.94 58.28
CA ILE A 561 26.98 51.90 59.07
C ILE A 561 27.62 50.54 58.84
N VAL A 562 27.58 49.68 59.86
CA VAL A 562 27.91 48.25 59.74
C VAL A 562 26.59 47.50 59.72
N LEU A 563 26.35 46.74 58.64
CA LEU A 563 25.22 45.82 58.51
C LEU A 563 25.65 44.44 58.98
N ASP A 564 24.72 43.66 59.53
CA ASP A 564 24.96 42.27 59.93
C ASP A 564 23.95 41.38 59.22
N ALA A 565 24.45 40.41 58.44
CA ALA A 565 23.62 39.41 57.79
C ALA A 565 23.14 38.33 58.77
N GLY A 566 23.59 38.35 60.03
CA GLY A 566 23.19 37.43 61.08
C GLY A 566 23.75 36.01 60.89
N PRO A 567 23.58 35.13 61.89
CA PRO A 567 24.15 33.78 61.88
C PRO A 567 23.36 32.79 61.01
N GLY A 568 23.94 31.62 60.75
CA GLY A 568 23.25 30.49 60.11
C GLY A 568 23.54 30.34 58.61
N PHE A 569 24.70 30.81 58.18
CA PHE A 569 25.34 30.57 56.88
C PHE A 569 26.72 29.95 57.11
N ASP A 570 27.18 29.15 56.16
CA ASP A 570 28.49 28.49 56.19
C ASP A 570 29.63 29.47 55.86
N ALA A 571 29.34 30.48 55.02
CA ALA A 571 30.28 31.54 54.67
C ALA A 571 29.55 32.82 54.23
N TYR A 572 30.28 33.94 54.30
CA TYR A 572 29.85 35.28 53.90
C TYR A 572 30.92 35.91 53.01
N LEU A 573 30.51 36.67 52.01
CA LEU A 573 31.41 37.54 51.25
C LEU A 573 30.69 38.82 50.86
N TRP A 574 31.02 39.92 51.52
CA TRP A 574 30.48 41.24 51.25
C TRP A 574 31.21 41.92 50.09
N ASP A 575 30.55 42.87 49.44
CA ASP A 575 31.14 43.77 48.43
C ASP A 575 32.29 44.62 48.97
N SER A 576 32.30 44.87 50.29
CA SER A 576 33.41 45.47 51.03
C SER A 576 34.66 44.58 51.12
N GLY A 577 34.53 43.28 50.80
CA GLY A 577 35.53 42.25 51.00
C GLY A 577 35.47 41.57 52.38
N SER A 578 34.54 41.94 53.26
CA SER A 578 34.36 41.25 54.55
C SER A 578 33.92 39.80 54.34
N THR A 579 34.50 38.89 55.10
CA THR A 579 34.12 37.46 55.16
C THR A 579 33.44 37.07 56.48
N ASN A 580 33.17 38.07 57.34
CA ASN A 580 32.40 37.90 58.56
C ASN A 580 30.90 38.10 58.29
N SER A 581 30.06 37.82 59.29
CA SER A 581 28.63 38.13 59.19
C SER A 581 28.34 39.63 59.07
N ASP A 582 29.25 40.47 59.57
CA ASP A 582 29.20 41.91 59.46
C ASP A 582 29.87 42.45 58.18
N SER A 583 29.32 43.52 57.63
CA SER A 583 29.74 44.11 56.35
C SER A 583 31.03 44.93 56.43
N GLY A 584 31.56 45.21 57.62
CA GLY A 584 32.42 46.38 57.81
C GLY A 584 31.68 47.70 57.54
N ALA A 585 32.40 48.83 57.56
CA ALA A 585 31.80 50.15 57.42
C ALA A 585 31.36 50.44 55.97
N LEU A 586 30.06 50.62 55.77
CA LEU A 586 29.43 50.93 54.49
C LEU A 586 28.95 52.39 54.46
N SER A 587 29.09 53.00 53.28
CA SER A 587 28.54 54.33 52.98
C SER A 587 27.16 54.20 52.35
N ILE A 588 26.54 55.31 51.97
CA ILE A 588 25.28 55.29 51.20
C ILE A 588 25.52 54.66 49.83
N GLY A 589 24.63 53.75 49.44
CA GLY A 589 24.75 52.98 48.20
C GLY A 589 23.93 51.70 48.22
N ILE A 590 24.03 50.96 47.11
CA ILE A 590 23.57 49.57 47.02
C ILE A 590 24.79 48.71 47.33
N HIS A 591 24.63 47.85 48.34
CA HIS A 591 25.64 46.89 48.78
C HIS A 591 25.09 45.48 48.63
N TRP A 592 25.97 44.48 48.69
CA TRP A 592 25.55 43.09 48.57
C TRP A 592 26.41 42.16 49.42
N VAL A 593 25.84 41.01 49.76
CA VAL A 593 26.54 39.90 50.42
C VAL A 593 26.23 38.60 49.68
N ASP A 594 27.28 37.85 49.36
CA ASP A 594 27.17 36.46 48.94
C ASP A 594 27.10 35.58 50.20
N LEU A 595 26.03 34.80 50.31
CA LEU A 595 25.71 33.95 51.45
C LEU A 595 25.79 32.48 51.03
N THR A 596 26.67 31.71 51.65
CA THR A 596 26.79 30.26 51.41
C THR A 596 26.01 29.48 52.47
N PHE A 597 25.13 28.58 52.04
CA PHE A 597 24.39 27.67 52.92
C PHE A 597 24.23 26.30 52.25
N ASP A 598 24.61 25.23 52.95
CA ASP A 598 24.58 23.85 52.46
C ASP A 598 25.28 23.67 51.10
N GLY A 599 26.41 24.38 50.92
CA GLY A 599 27.22 24.38 49.71
C GLY A 599 26.73 25.29 48.58
N CYS A 600 25.55 25.91 48.70
CA CYS A 600 25.01 26.83 47.69
C CYS A 600 25.24 28.29 48.08
N THR A 601 25.74 29.10 47.15
CA THR A 601 25.99 30.54 47.35
C THR A 601 24.96 31.37 46.60
N THR A 602 24.31 32.32 47.27
CA THR A 602 23.38 33.27 46.66
C THR A 602 23.70 34.71 47.06
N ARG A 603 23.41 35.66 46.18
CA ARG A 603 23.64 37.09 46.43
C ARG A 603 22.39 37.76 46.97
N GLN A 604 22.53 38.52 48.05
CA GLN A 604 21.48 39.38 48.59
C GLN A 604 21.92 40.84 48.56
N ASP A 605 21.13 41.67 47.89
CA ASP A 605 21.34 43.13 47.83
C ASP A 605 20.67 43.83 49.02
N VAL A 606 21.26 44.93 49.48
CA VAL A 606 20.74 45.80 50.55
C VAL A 606 21.07 47.26 50.26
N LYS A 607 20.16 48.18 50.59
CA LYS A 607 20.34 49.62 50.37
C LYS A 607 20.64 50.36 51.66
N VAL A 608 21.72 51.13 51.64
CA VAL A 608 22.02 52.16 52.63
C VAL A 608 21.57 53.49 52.04
N ILE A 609 20.46 54.02 52.55
CA ILE A 609 19.73 55.16 51.98
C ILE A 609 20.05 56.42 52.80
N ALA A 610 20.29 57.54 52.11
CA ALA A 610 20.45 58.84 52.77
C ALA A 610 19.10 59.32 53.33
N GLU A 611 19.08 59.83 54.56
CA GLU A 611 17.92 60.55 55.08
C GLU A 611 17.59 61.77 54.21
N GLU A 612 16.30 61.99 53.92
CA GLU A 612 15.84 63.19 53.22
C GLU A 612 16.23 64.47 53.98
N GLU A 613 16.62 65.51 53.25
CA GLU A 613 16.96 66.80 53.86
C GLU A 613 15.76 67.45 54.54
N VAL A 614 15.98 68.03 55.73
CA VAL A 614 14.94 68.76 56.47
C VAL A 614 14.77 70.15 55.86
N PHE A 615 13.56 70.48 55.44
CA PHE A 615 13.17 71.81 54.97
C PHE A 615 12.46 72.59 56.09
N ILE A 616 12.92 73.83 56.34
CA ILE A 616 12.36 74.71 57.36
C ILE A 616 11.46 75.75 56.70
N LYS A 617 10.21 75.87 57.15
CA LYS A 617 9.29 76.95 56.78
C LYS A 617 8.92 77.77 58.01
N ILE A 618 8.99 79.10 57.90
CA ILE A 618 8.49 80.00 58.94
C ILE A 618 7.00 80.22 58.71
N LEU A 619 6.19 80.01 59.74
CA LEU A 619 4.74 80.19 59.69
C LEU A 619 4.31 81.57 60.18
N GLU A 620 5.00 82.12 61.17
CA GLU A 620 4.59 83.37 61.82
C GLU A 620 5.77 84.02 62.55
N ILE A 621 5.91 85.36 62.40
CA ILE A 621 6.76 86.21 63.24
C ILE A 621 5.93 87.42 63.67
N GLU A 622 5.36 87.38 64.86
CA GLU A 622 4.56 88.47 65.41
C GLU A 622 4.82 88.61 66.92
N ASN A 623 4.81 89.84 67.45
CA ASN A 623 4.93 90.12 68.90
C ASN A 623 6.10 89.39 69.57
N ASP A 624 7.27 89.37 68.92
CA ASP A 624 8.48 88.69 69.39
C ASP A 624 8.30 87.16 69.62
N LYS A 625 7.40 86.54 68.86
CA LYS A 625 7.16 85.09 68.80
C LYS A 625 7.41 84.54 67.39
N LEU A 626 8.12 83.43 67.29
CA LEU A 626 8.41 82.70 66.04
C LEU A 626 7.70 81.34 66.09
N THR A 627 6.94 81.01 65.05
CA THR A 627 6.38 79.67 64.83
C THR A 627 6.95 79.10 63.52
N ILE A 628 7.46 77.87 63.55
CA ILE A 628 8.05 77.20 62.38
C ILE A 628 7.42 75.84 62.11
N THR A 629 7.54 75.35 60.88
CA THR A 629 7.27 73.96 60.52
C THR A 629 8.47 73.37 59.79
N ALA A 630 8.63 72.05 59.94
CA ALA A 630 9.67 71.28 59.29
C ALA A 630 9.07 70.08 58.56
N THR A 631 9.62 69.77 57.38
CA THR A 631 9.24 68.64 56.54
C THR A 631 10.50 67.97 55.98
N GLY A 632 10.43 66.68 55.60
CA GLY A 632 11.62 65.90 55.23
C GLY A 632 12.35 65.37 56.46
N GLY A 633 13.24 64.40 56.29
CA GLY A 633 13.91 63.71 57.40
C GLY A 633 12.97 62.91 58.32
N THR A 634 13.53 62.31 59.39
CA THR A 634 12.78 61.47 60.33
C THR A 634 12.19 62.31 61.48
N SER A 635 10.87 62.27 61.65
CA SER A 635 10.16 62.84 62.81
C SER A 635 10.40 62.01 64.09
N PRO A 636 10.37 62.60 65.31
CA PRO A 636 10.11 64.01 65.66
C PRO A 636 11.32 64.94 65.46
N TYR A 637 11.04 66.22 65.20
CA TYR A 637 12.06 67.26 65.04
C TYR A 637 12.42 67.94 66.35
N GLU A 638 13.65 68.45 66.43
CA GLU A 638 14.10 69.37 67.46
C GLU A 638 14.50 70.71 66.85
N TYR A 639 14.21 71.79 67.58
CA TYR A 639 14.36 73.18 67.15
C TYR A 639 15.33 73.94 68.07
N SER A 640 16.13 74.85 67.53
CA SER A 640 17.04 75.70 68.32
C SER A 640 17.24 77.07 67.67
N LEU A 641 17.50 78.11 68.48
CA LEU A 641 17.90 79.44 67.99
C LEU A 641 19.42 79.66 68.00
N ASP A 642 20.17 78.86 68.75
CA ASP A 642 21.63 79.01 68.92
C ASP A 642 22.43 77.79 68.41
N GLY A 643 21.74 76.73 67.99
CA GLY A 643 22.34 75.47 67.51
C GLY A 643 22.83 74.54 68.62
N THR A 644 22.66 74.91 69.89
CA THR A 644 23.16 74.16 71.07
C THR A 644 22.07 73.79 72.06
N ASN A 645 21.10 74.69 72.31
CA ASN A 645 19.96 74.48 73.18
C ASN A 645 18.75 74.07 72.33
N TRP A 646 18.32 72.83 72.46
CA TRP A 646 17.28 72.21 71.63
C TRP A 646 15.97 72.05 72.40
N GLN A 647 14.85 72.31 71.73
CA GLN A 647 13.51 72.11 72.25
C GLN A 647 12.64 71.35 71.24
N SER A 648 11.65 70.61 71.73
CA SER A 648 10.67 69.92 70.89
C SER A 648 9.56 70.84 70.37
N SER A 649 9.32 71.96 71.04
CA SER A 649 8.35 72.96 70.61
C SER A 649 8.89 73.72 69.39
N ASN A 650 8.04 73.89 68.38
CA ASN A 650 8.31 74.71 67.20
C ASN A 650 8.01 76.20 67.41
N ILE A 651 7.82 76.63 68.66
CA ILE A 651 7.48 78.00 69.04
C ILE A 651 8.59 78.59 69.93
N PHE A 652 9.09 79.75 69.55
CA PHE A 652 10.03 80.54 70.36
C PHE A 652 9.40 81.87 70.77
N ASN A 653 9.59 82.27 72.02
CA ASN A 653 9.08 83.54 72.57
C ASN A 653 10.26 84.47 72.93
N ASN A 654 9.99 85.77 73.10
CA ASN A 654 10.98 86.79 73.45
C ASN A 654 12.14 86.88 72.46
N LEU A 655 11.84 86.82 71.16
CA LEU A 655 12.83 86.87 70.10
C LEU A 655 13.67 88.15 70.17
N PRO A 656 15.01 88.05 70.10
CA PRO A 656 15.85 89.21 69.87
C PRO A 656 15.47 89.92 68.57
N LYS A 657 15.62 91.25 68.56
CA LYS A 657 15.41 92.06 67.36
C LYS A 657 16.62 91.93 66.42
N GLY A 658 16.38 92.02 65.10
CA GLY A 658 17.39 91.91 64.07
C GLY A 658 17.37 90.57 63.33
N ILE A 659 18.48 90.23 62.69
CA ILE A 659 18.63 88.97 61.93
C ILE A 659 19.07 87.86 62.87
N GLN A 660 18.36 86.74 62.81
CA GLN A 660 18.54 85.59 63.67
C GLN A 660 18.61 84.31 62.81
N LYS A 661 19.07 83.22 63.41
CA LYS A 661 19.08 81.88 62.81
C LYS A 661 18.16 80.97 63.57
N VAL A 662 17.58 80.02 62.86
CA VAL A 662 16.88 78.89 63.45
C VAL A 662 17.45 77.60 62.87
N TYR A 663 17.61 76.62 63.74
CA TYR A 663 18.19 75.32 63.46
C TYR A 663 17.14 74.26 63.68
N VAL A 664 17.04 73.31 62.76
CA VAL A 664 16.14 72.16 62.89
C VAL A 664 16.90 70.88 62.59
N ARG A 665 16.78 69.88 63.46
CA ARG A 665 17.30 68.53 63.20
C ARG A 665 16.21 67.47 63.34
N SER A 666 16.36 66.40 62.57
CA SER A 666 15.54 65.20 62.62
C SER A 666 15.81 64.37 63.88
N ALA A 667 14.99 63.35 64.12
CA ALA A 667 15.17 62.36 65.17
C ALA A 667 16.48 61.57 65.04
N LYS A 668 17.00 61.39 63.81
CA LYS A 668 18.31 60.77 63.56
C LYS A 668 19.49 61.68 63.93
N LYS A 669 19.23 62.95 64.26
CA LYS A 669 20.23 63.94 64.67
C LYS A 669 21.34 64.14 63.63
N CYS A 670 20.98 64.05 62.36
CA CYS A 670 21.87 64.45 61.28
C CYS A 670 22.23 65.94 61.41
N ILE A 671 23.25 66.39 60.66
CA ILE A 671 23.66 67.80 60.63
C ILE A 671 22.41 68.70 60.46
N PRO A 672 22.14 69.64 61.39
CA PRO A 672 20.91 70.42 61.38
C PRO A 672 20.81 71.35 60.18
N THR A 673 19.62 71.47 59.60
CA THR A 673 19.32 72.52 58.62
C THR A 673 19.26 73.86 59.34
N VAL A 674 19.81 74.90 58.71
CA VAL A 674 19.88 76.26 59.26
C VAL A 674 19.13 77.22 58.36
N ARG A 675 18.32 78.09 58.94
CA ARG A 675 17.59 79.14 58.22
C ARG A 675 17.72 80.49 58.90
N GLU A 676 18.02 81.53 58.11
CA GLU A 676 18.02 82.92 58.59
C GLU A 676 16.61 83.54 58.51
N PHE A 677 16.28 84.37 59.49
CA PHE A 677 15.05 85.16 59.52
C PHE A 677 15.31 86.51 60.20
N SER A 678 14.39 87.47 60.02
CA SER A 678 14.48 88.76 60.71
C SER A 678 13.23 89.08 61.52
N ASN A 679 13.46 89.48 62.77
CA ASN A 679 12.47 90.10 63.65
C ASN A 679 12.71 91.63 63.64
N ILE A 680 11.81 92.37 63.01
CA ILE A 680 12.05 93.77 62.67
C ILE A 680 12.04 94.66 63.94
N ASN A 681 13.08 95.49 64.08
CA ASN A 681 13.17 96.50 65.14
C ASN A 681 12.57 97.82 64.66
N LEU A 682 11.28 98.05 64.89
CA LEU A 682 10.63 99.32 64.54
C LEU A 682 10.89 100.38 65.61
N VAL A 683 12.04 101.04 65.51
CA VAL A 683 12.33 102.27 66.26
C VAL A 683 11.71 103.50 65.59
N ASN A 684 11.40 104.52 66.37
CA ASN A 684 10.73 105.73 65.90
C ASN A 684 11.39 107.04 66.41
N VAL A 685 12.63 106.97 66.88
CA VAL A 685 13.37 108.14 67.37
C VAL A 685 14.83 108.03 66.91
N ILE A 686 15.37 109.14 66.41
CA ILE A 686 16.79 109.28 66.08
C ILE A 686 17.36 110.60 66.64
N THR A 687 18.61 110.56 67.09
CA THR A 687 19.39 111.69 67.59
C THR A 687 20.74 111.76 66.88
N PRO A 688 20.81 112.23 65.61
CA PRO A 688 22.04 112.23 64.82
C PRO A 688 23.06 113.28 65.34
N ASN A 689 23.79 112.94 66.40
CA ASN A 689 24.79 113.78 67.05
C ASN A 689 26.22 113.20 66.95
N GLY A 690 26.38 112.01 66.37
CA GLY A 690 27.65 111.34 66.14
C GLY A 690 28.24 110.67 67.39
N ASP A 691 27.44 110.39 68.42
CA ASP A 691 27.89 109.68 69.63
C ASP A 691 27.83 108.15 69.52
N GLY A 692 27.39 107.64 68.35
CA GLY A 692 27.23 106.22 68.06
C GLY A 692 25.90 105.64 68.55
N LYS A 693 25.01 106.44 69.17
CA LYS A 693 23.74 105.98 69.74
C LYS A 693 22.55 106.69 69.09
N ASN A 694 21.63 105.90 68.52
CA ASN A 694 20.44 106.39 67.82
C ASN A 694 20.75 107.43 66.72
N ASP A 695 21.97 107.42 66.17
CA ASP A 695 22.38 108.35 65.10
C ASP A 695 21.64 108.11 63.78
N VAL A 696 21.16 106.88 63.59
CA VAL A 696 20.46 106.44 62.39
C VAL A 696 19.21 105.64 62.76
N LEU A 697 18.25 105.66 61.86
CA LEU A 697 17.12 104.75 61.84
C LEU A 697 17.54 103.52 61.05
N ASP A 698 17.80 102.39 61.71
CA ASP A 698 18.30 101.17 61.07
C ASP A 698 17.20 100.12 60.95
N PHE A 699 16.65 99.97 59.74
CA PHE A 699 15.78 98.85 59.38
C PHE A 699 16.46 97.85 58.42
N SER A 700 17.79 97.72 58.46
CA SER A 700 18.57 96.82 57.58
C SER A 700 18.13 95.35 57.62
N SER A 701 17.54 94.91 58.73
CA SER A 701 16.95 93.57 58.87
C SER A 701 15.81 93.27 57.88
N LEU A 702 15.23 94.30 57.25
CA LEU A 702 14.28 94.17 56.14
C LEU A 702 14.89 93.54 54.88
N ARG A 703 16.21 93.42 54.77
CA ARG A 703 16.87 92.76 53.61
C ARG A 703 16.48 91.29 53.41
N LEU A 704 16.00 90.64 54.47
CA LEU A 704 15.51 89.25 54.40
C LEU A 704 14.00 89.17 54.07
N LYS A 705 13.32 90.30 53.84
CA LYS A 705 11.91 90.37 53.48
C LYS A 705 11.76 90.66 51.97
N ASN A 706 10.62 90.27 51.41
CA ASN A 706 10.31 90.50 50.00
C ASN A 706 9.54 91.82 49.82
N ASN A 707 9.59 92.42 48.62
CA ASN A 707 8.81 93.60 48.21
C ASN A 707 8.85 94.79 49.19
N VAL A 708 9.99 95.04 49.82
CA VAL A 708 10.10 96.07 50.84
C VAL A 708 9.95 97.47 50.25
N THR A 709 8.99 98.23 50.77
CA THR A 709 8.80 99.65 50.47
C THR A 709 8.98 100.45 51.75
N PHE A 710 10.01 101.29 51.83
CA PHE A 710 10.25 102.17 52.97
C PHE A 710 10.41 103.61 52.51
N LYS A 711 9.54 104.51 52.99
CA LYS A 711 9.54 105.93 52.62
C LYS A 711 9.34 106.81 53.84
N ILE A 712 10.04 107.93 53.91
CA ILE A 712 9.92 108.93 54.98
C ILE A 712 9.52 110.27 54.39
N PHE A 713 8.66 111.00 55.09
CA PHE A 713 8.02 112.25 54.68
C PHE A 713 8.19 113.34 55.75
N ASP A 714 8.32 114.59 55.30
CA ASP A 714 8.26 115.77 56.18
C ASP A 714 6.82 116.18 56.52
N ARG A 715 6.65 117.22 57.37
CA ARG A 715 5.33 117.71 57.81
C ARG A 715 4.41 118.24 56.70
N TYR A 716 4.95 118.47 55.51
CA TYR A 716 4.21 118.96 54.35
C TYR A 716 3.88 117.84 53.36
N GLY A 717 4.21 116.58 53.68
CA GLY A 717 3.95 115.42 52.84
C GLY A 717 4.98 115.20 51.73
N ARG A 718 6.10 115.93 51.73
CA ARG A 718 7.20 115.71 50.78
C ARG A 718 8.09 114.58 51.25
N PHE A 719 8.43 113.64 50.37
CA PHE A 719 9.35 112.55 50.70
C PHE A 719 10.78 113.09 50.90
N VAL A 720 11.46 112.60 51.93
CA VAL A 720 12.85 112.97 52.30
C VAL A 720 13.80 111.78 52.27
N PHE A 721 13.28 110.55 52.26
CA PHE A 721 14.07 109.33 52.13
C PHE A 721 13.24 108.21 51.49
N ILE A 722 13.90 107.40 50.67
CA ILE A 722 13.34 106.16 50.12
C ILE A 722 14.39 105.06 50.35
N GLY A 723 14.01 104.04 51.11
CA GLY A 723 14.81 102.83 51.25
C GLY A 723 14.58 101.93 50.05
N LYS A 724 15.67 101.55 49.37
CA LYS A 724 15.65 100.69 48.18
C LYS A 724 16.92 99.85 48.11
N ASP A 725 16.86 98.70 47.43
CA ASP A 725 18.01 97.88 47.05
C ASP A 725 18.88 97.48 48.26
N GLY A 726 18.24 97.11 49.38
CA GLY A 726 18.92 96.69 50.61
C GLY A 726 19.38 97.83 51.53
N ASN A 727 19.26 99.09 51.10
CA ASN A 727 19.52 100.25 51.96
C ASN A 727 18.24 100.71 52.66
N TYR A 728 18.08 100.31 53.93
CA TYR A 728 16.95 100.69 54.77
C TYR A 728 17.40 101.49 56.00
N ILE A 729 18.50 102.23 55.85
CA ILE A 729 19.08 103.05 56.93
C ILE A 729 18.90 104.53 56.58
N TRP A 730 18.34 105.30 57.52
CA TRP A 730 18.19 106.74 57.37
C TRP A 730 18.92 107.50 58.47
N ASP A 731 19.77 108.46 58.10
CA ASP A 731 20.65 109.19 59.02
C ASP A 731 20.11 110.59 59.41
N GLY A 732 18.81 110.84 59.16
CA GLY A 732 18.18 112.13 59.44
C GLY A 732 18.51 113.22 58.41
N LYS A 733 19.07 112.88 57.25
CA LYS A 733 19.36 113.83 56.16
C LYS A 733 18.41 113.66 54.98
N ASP A 734 18.24 114.75 54.22
CA ASP A 734 17.69 114.75 52.86
C ASP A 734 18.87 114.98 51.90
N GLY A 735 19.35 113.87 51.31
CA GLY A 735 20.64 113.85 50.61
C GLY A 735 21.81 114.19 51.54
N LYS A 736 22.51 115.29 51.28
CA LYS A 736 23.61 115.78 52.15
C LYS A 736 23.15 116.79 53.19
N LYS A 737 21.89 117.21 53.16
CA LYS A 737 21.38 118.30 54.00
C LYS A 737 20.81 117.73 55.30
N LEU A 738 21.32 118.21 56.43
CA LEU A 738 20.74 117.90 57.73
C LEU A 738 19.32 118.49 57.82
N LEU A 739 18.36 117.66 58.16
CA LEU A 739 16.98 118.10 58.40
C LEU A 739 16.86 118.67 59.81
N SER A 740 15.99 119.66 60.01
CA SER A 740 15.78 120.26 61.33
C SER A 740 15.12 119.28 62.30
N THR A 741 15.39 119.44 63.59
CA THR A 741 14.63 118.77 64.67
C THR A 741 13.14 118.91 64.44
N GLY A 742 12.42 117.78 64.45
CA GLY A 742 10.99 117.74 64.18
C GLY A 742 10.47 116.31 64.04
N THR A 743 9.17 116.21 63.80
CA THR A 743 8.49 114.94 63.54
C THR A 743 8.42 114.70 62.03
N PHE A 744 8.77 113.49 61.63
CA PHE A 744 8.65 112.95 60.28
C PHE A 744 7.66 111.79 60.29
N TRP A 745 7.15 111.39 59.14
CA TRP A 745 6.24 110.25 59.00
C TRP A 745 6.87 109.22 58.09
N TYR A 746 6.66 107.94 58.36
CA TYR A 746 7.11 106.89 57.45
C TYR A 746 5.99 105.92 57.11
N THR A 747 6.09 105.38 55.90
CA THR A 747 5.31 104.24 55.43
C THR A 747 6.29 103.10 55.17
N LEU A 748 6.02 101.95 55.77
CA LEU A 748 6.81 100.73 55.62
C LEU A 748 5.88 99.57 55.24
N GLU A 749 6.20 98.90 54.14
CA GLU A 749 5.52 97.70 53.68
C GLU A 749 6.54 96.61 53.35
N TRP A 750 6.25 95.35 53.68
CA TRP A 750 7.02 94.20 53.19
C TRP A 750 6.14 92.95 53.11
N THR A 751 6.63 91.96 52.37
CA THR A 751 6.06 90.62 52.26
C THR A 751 6.96 89.61 52.97
N GLU A 752 6.40 88.77 53.84
CA GLU A 752 7.13 87.65 54.46
C GLU A 752 7.48 86.58 53.41
N PRO A 753 8.74 86.10 53.31
CA PRO A 753 9.15 85.19 52.24
C PRO A 753 8.42 83.85 52.16
N ASP A 754 7.94 83.29 53.29
CA ASP A 754 7.34 81.95 53.34
C ASP A 754 5.81 81.92 53.33
N THR A 755 5.21 82.94 53.94
CA THR A 755 3.77 83.02 54.17
C THR A 755 3.10 83.95 53.16
N GLU A 756 3.89 84.75 52.45
CA GLU A 756 3.43 85.81 51.55
C GLU A 756 2.56 86.87 52.23
N VAL A 757 2.54 86.89 53.58
CA VAL A 757 1.80 87.87 54.36
C VAL A 757 2.42 89.25 54.15
N ILE A 758 1.58 90.23 53.82
CA ILE A 758 1.98 91.62 53.62
C ILE A 758 1.77 92.37 54.94
N HIS A 759 2.84 92.95 55.47
CA HIS A 759 2.78 93.83 56.63
C HIS A 759 2.86 95.29 56.20
N ARG A 760 2.06 96.14 56.83
CA ARG A 760 2.01 97.60 56.59
C ARG A 760 2.09 98.35 57.90
N TYR A 761 3.03 99.28 57.98
CA TYR A 761 3.24 100.14 59.13
C TYR A 761 3.29 101.59 58.68
N ASN A 762 2.44 102.42 59.29
CA ASN A 762 2.48 103.86 59.12
C ASN A 762 2.65 104.46 60.51
N SER A 763 3.73 105.20 60.72
CA SER A 763 4.02 105.81 62.01
C SER A 763 4.85 107.08 61.82
N TRP A 764 5.25 107.70 62.93
CA TRP A 764 6.08 108.90 62.93
C TRP A 764 7.50 108.56 63.39
N ILE A 765 8.47 109.41 63.04
CA ILE A 765 9.84 109.38 63.55
C ILE A 765 10.13 110.75 64.18
N LEU A 766 10.61 110.78 65.42
CA LEU A 766 11.14 112.00 66.03
C LEU A 766 12.63 112.12 65.68
N LEU A 767 12.96 113.10 64.84
CA LEU A 767 14.33 113.54 64.60
C LEU A 767 14.66 114.64 65.61
N LYS A 768 15.66 114.41 66.47
CA LYS A 768 16.13 115.41 67.44
C LYS A 768 17.63 115.65 67.29
N ASN A 769 17.98 116.69 66.55
CA ASN A 769 19.35 117.21 66.56
C ASN A 769 19.59 117.93 67.88
N ARG A 770 20.72 117.61 68.52
CA ARG A 770 21.18 118.27 69.75
C ARG A 770 22.40 119.12 69.46
#